data_AF-A0A0L1J6V4-F1
#
_entry.id   AF-A0A0L1J6V4-F1
#
_cell.length_a   1.000
_cell.length_b   1.000
_cell.length_c   1.000
_cell.angle_alpha   90.00
_cell.angle_beta   90.00
_cell.angle_gamma   90.00
#
_symmetry.space_group_name_H-M   'P 1'
#
loop_
_entity.id
_entity.type
_entity.pdbx_description
1 polymer ?
#
loop_
_entity_poly.entity_id
_entity_poly.type
_entity_poly.pdbx_seq_one_letter_code
_entity_poly.pdbx_strand_id
1 'polypeptide(L)'
;MPVFTEYSAASRELRVLPSFAPPLPRLSSPFARVDQADKYEVVIVGAGPAGLMLNLLLARYGLSDDSLLCVDAKPGTLKSGQADGLQPRTLEVLKSLGVVDEIINDGCHMEEVAFWNPSANKDEIIERTSIVPDVAVPARYRHEVTIHQGRIERILETDLLRYSKRGVQRNTKLLDARIDEAGNPEFPVVADLETDGQRRTVRAKHLVGADGAHSMVRRCMGLQLVGESLDHIWGVVDLVVDTDFPDIRRRCAIHSPAGSVMVIPRERIATGEYLTRLYVQVPEEATPDLDQVPVNETTTPKADARARRSKVTLESIFQYAEDAFKPYYIRPKEDGAVDWWAAYQIGQRVSDNFTVKDSKGVNRVFIVGDACHTHSPKAGQGMNVSMMDSYNLAWKLAYSINGLTPDSALSGKPDSLLDTYHVERHTIAQELIEFDRAFSSMFSGKIGSGEDGVEGLTHDQFLEVFSTGNGFTSGCGIEYPENLTVEKELGQDIKNPVIGTDYLSGILRPGRRLLDVRLKRHADGNRRHLQDDFLSTGRFRILCLTSSDLLDPEGISAKTLRSLGASVIPHFPASTLEQVVIHPRLNKTFTWRNVPQELKKHSEMRFHSGYDIDDVYKIYGVDPAQGALAVIRPDGYVGTIAALDDVNRIESHRTLGTGPARPRSSTSSTLNSEPHLPTTEAFRPGTARSTERSSSRTIQNVSHNGGAGTGQNPDDQSVLHSSVATEHGAVVLEDGAPQSEKNGNEHGLEAVRDPKERGTDLEKGAQPTSSLGKSNSPQDSKLVTWSGPDDPDNPKNWPTKKKWGAVLIVSCFTFISPVMSSMVAPALQTMKSEFNIEDEVTSQLMLSIFVLAYAFGPLFLGPLSEIYGRVIVLQLANLFFLIFNIACGVSKTAAQMIVFRFLAGLGGSAPLAIGGGVLSDCFLPEERGKSIAIYSLAPLLGPAVGPIAGGFIAERTTWRWVFYATSIADGVIQVMGLFFLRETYAPKILRTRAKKLRKDTGDASYETEAERQNKTLPEVLRTALVRPFRLLATQPIVQALAIYMAFVYGILYLMSSTFPALWTSPEYYNESTGIGGLNYISLGIGYCLGSQICARLNDLIYRRLKSRNSGTGKPEFRTPLLSIAAILNPVGLFIYGWTAQTHCHWIVPNIGAMLLAMGNIVAMQCIQTYIVDAYTRFAASAMAAGSFLRSIAGFAFPLFAPYMYQALHYGWGNSLLAFISIAIGIPAPIFLWKYGETMRKMSTYAAG
;
A
#
# COMPACT_ATOMS: atom_id res chain seq x y z
N MET A 1 -25.44 20.77 41.09
CA MET A 1 -25.10 19.61 40.22
C MET A 1 -25.99 19.67 39.00
N PRO A 2 -25.47 19.46 37.77
CA PRO A 2 -26.34 19.28 36.60
C PRO A 2 -27.07 17.95 36.70
N VAL A 3 -28.40 17.97 36.52
CA VAL A 3 -29.21 16.74 36.51
C VAL A 3 -29.15 16.14 35.11
N PHE A 4 -28.23 15.19 34.92
CA PHE A 4 -28.20 14.36 33.72
C PHE A 4 -28.97 13.07 33.95
N THR A 5 -30.09 12.90 33.25
CA THR A 5 -30.82 11.63 33.18
C THR A 5 -30.19 10.78 32.08
N GLU A 6 -29.44 9.74 32.46
CA GLU A 6 -28.84 8.83 31.48
C GLU A 6 -29.79 7.68 31.14
N TYR A 7 -30.06 7.48 29.85
CA TYR A 7 -30.77 6.31 29.32
C TYR A 7 -29.79 5.46 28.50
N SER A 8 -29.84 4.14 28.70
CA SER A 8 -28.90 3.21 28.09
C SER A 8 -29.59 1.92 27.67
N ALA A 9 -29.53 1.57 26.39
CA ALA A 9 -29.95 0.26 25.89
C ALA A 9 -28.85 -0.78 26.08
N ALA A 10 -29.22 -2.07 26.26
CA ALA A 10 -28.27 -3.17 26.40
C ALA A 10 -27.27 -3.28 25.24
N SER A 11 -27.67 -2.88 24.03
CA SER A 11 -26.78 -2.80 22.85
C SER A 11 -25.61 -1.81 22.99
N ARG A 12 -25.55 -1.00 24.05
CA ARG A 12 -24.37 -0.19 24.38
C ARG A 12 -23.18 -1.03 24.83
N GLU A 13 -23.40 -2.17 25.47
CA GLU A 13 -22.32 -3.07 25.92
C GLU A 13 -21.52 -3.63 24.73
N LEU A 14 -22.19 -3.84 23.59
CA LEU A 14 -21.58 -4.25 22.33
C LEU A 14 -20.51 -3.28 21.80
N ARG A 15 -20.50 -2.02 22.27
CA ARG A 15 -19.49 -1.00 21.88
C ARG A 15 -18.11 -1.24 22.51
N VAL A 16 -18.01 -2.12 23.51
CA VAL A 16 -16.78 -2.38 24.28
C VAL A 16 -16.33 -3.84 24.14
N LEU A 17 -16.90 -4.58 23.18
CA LEU A 17 -16.47 -5.94 22.89
C LEU A 17 -15.05 -5.95 22.29
N PRO A 18 -14.23 -7.00 22.56
CA PRO A 18 -12.91 -7.14 21.94
C PRO A 18 -12.93 -7.39 20.42
N SER A 19 -14.10 -7.74 19.85
CA SER A 19 -14.33 -7.86 18.42
C SER A 19 -15.12 -6.67 17.87
N PHE A 20 -14.79 -6.25 16.64
CA PHE A 20 -15.55 -5.24 15.89
C PHE A 20 -16.94 -5.72 15.42
N ALA A 21 -17.28 -7.00 15.61
CA ALA A 21 -18.58 -7.58 15.31
C ALA A 21 -18.98 -8.64 16.36
N PRO A 22 -20.27 -8.87 16.63
CA PRO A 22 -20.71 -9.93 17.54
C PRO A 22 -20.28 -11.33 17.05
N PRO A 23 -20.27 -12.36 17.92
CA PRO A 23 -20.12 -13.75 17.51
C PRO A 23 -21.25 -14.18 16.54
N LEU A 24 -21.14 -15.39 15.99
CA LEU A 24 -22.24 -15.96 15.22
C LEU A 24 -23.43 -16.26 16.17
N PRO A 25 -24.68 -16.11 15.69
CA PRO A 25 -25.85 -16.56 16.46
C PRO A 25 -25.83 -18.08 16.61
N ARG A 26 -26.31 -18.57 17.76
CA ARG A 26 -26.42 -20.00 18.06
C ARG A 26 -27.90 -20.38 18.15
N LEU A 27 -28.33 -21.28 17.26
CA LEU A 27 -29.68 -21.86 17.20
C LEU A 27 -29.73 -23.24 17.89
N SER A 28 -28.60 -23.95 17.96
CA SER A 28 -28.46 -25.16 18.77
C SER A 28 -28.53 -24.85 20.28
N SER A 29 -28.87 -25.85 21.10
CA SER A 29 -28.91 -25.70 22.55
C SER A 29 -27.60 -25.12 23.10
N PRO A 30 -27.64 -24.11 24.00
CA PRO A 30 -26.44 -23.59 24.65
C PRO A 30 -25.67 -24.67 25.40
N PHE A 31 -24.36 -24.76 25.19
CA PHE A 31 -23.52 -25.69 25.94
C PHE A 31 -23.31 -25.17 27.37
N ALA A 32 -23.75 -25.94 28.36
CA ALA A 32 -23.66 -25.60 29.78
C ALA A 32 -22.93 -26.70 30.54
N ARG A 33 -21.84 -26.33 31.22
CA ARG A 33 -20.87 -27.28 31.81
C ARG A 33 -21.23 -27.79 33.22
N VAL A 34 -22.36 -27.35 33.78
CA VAL A 34 -22.69 -27.45 35.21
C VAL A 34 -22.58 -28.87 35.77
N ASP A 35 -22.91 -29.89 34.96
CA ASP A 35 -22.85 -31.31 35.33
C ASP A 35 -21.80 -32.13 34.52
N GLN A 36 -20.91 -31.47 33.77
CA GLN A 36 -20.11 -32.10 32.70
C GLN A 36 -18.66 -31.57 32.62
N ALA A 37 -17.83 -31.86 33.64
CA ALA A 37 -16.47 -31.32 33.75
C ALA A 37 -15.55 -31.60 32.54
N ASP A 38 -15.59 -32.82 31.99
CA ASP A 38 -14.67 -33.34 30.97
C ASP A 38 -15.30 -33.52 29.57
N LYS A 39 -16.36 -32.77 29.26
CA LYS A 39 -16.97 -32.75 27.92
C LYS A 39 -16.76 -31.42 27.22
N TYR A 40 -16.60 -31.47 25.90
CA TYR A 40 -16.42 -30.32 25.01
C TYR A 40 -17.15 -30.55 23.69
N GLU A 41 -17.46 -29.49 22.95
CA GLU A 41 -17.98 -29.64 21.57
C GLU A 41 -16.83 -29.81 20.56
N VAL A 42 -15.71 -29.11 20.77
CA VAL A 42 -14.48 -29.29 19.97
C VAL A 42 -13.27 -29.48 20.88
N VAL A 43 -12.46 -30.50 20.59
CA VAL A 43 -11.09 -30.63 21.10
C VAL A 43 -10.09 -30.47 19.95
N ILE A 44 -9.13 -29.55 20.08
CA ILE A 44 -8.01 -29.36 19.15
C ILE A 44 -6.75 -29.89 19.83
N VAL A 45 -6.00 -30.76 19.14
CA VAL A 45 -4.74 -31.34 19.63
C VAL A 45 -3.58 -30.79 18.80
N GLY A 46 -2.66 -30.10 19.46
CA GLY A 46 -1.56 -29.35 18.85
C GLY A 46 -1.89 -27.86 18.71
N ALA A 47 -0.94 -27.00 19.09
CA ALA A 47 -1.03 -25.55 19.00
C ALA A 47 0.22 -24.93 18.35
N GLY A 48 0.61 -25.50 17.19
CA GLY A 48 1.35 -24.76 16.17
C GLY A 48 0.42 -23.85 15.34
N PRO A 49 0.89 -23.29 14.22
CA PRO A 49 0.14 -22.28 13.44
C PRO A 49 -1.27 -22.71 13.03
N ALA A 50 -1.47 -23.97 12.60
CA ALA A 50 -2.79 -24.52 12.28
C ALA A 50 -3.74 -24.53 13.50
N GLY A 51 -3.33 -25.18 14.59
CA GLY A 51 -4.14 -25.31 15.80
C GLY A 51 -4.46 -23.97 16.46
N LEU A 52 -3.51 -23.04 16.48
CA LEU A 52 -3.73 -21.67 16.96
C LEU A 52 -4.70 -20.89 16.06
N MET A 53 -4.56 -20.99 14.74
CA MET A 53 -5.50 -20.38 13.78
C MET A 53 -6.93 -20.92 13.99
N LEU A 54 -7.10 -22.24 14.07
CA LEU A 54 -8.40 -22.88 14.30
C LEU A 54 -9.02 -22.46 15.64
N ASN A 55 -8.24 -22.49 16.72
CA ASN A 55 -8.69 -22.12 18.07
C ASN A 55 -9.13 -20.64 18.12
N LEU A 56 -8.33 -19.75 17.55
CA LEU A 56 -8.63 -18.31 17.45
C LEU A 56 -9.94 -18.07 16.68
N LEU A 57 -10.11 -18.71 15.52
CA LEU A 57 -11.31 -18.55 14.70
C LEU A 57 -12.56 -19.06 15.41
N LEU A 58 -12.54 -20.27 15.99
CA LEU A 58 -13.69 -20.83 16.69
C LEU A 58 -14.08 -19.99 17.93
N ALA A 59 -13.10 -19.51 18.70
CA ALA A 59 -13.34 -18.61 19.83
C ALA A 59 -13.94 -17.27 19.37
N ARG A 60 -13.38 -16.67 18.31
CA ARG A 60 -13.89 -15.43 17.69
C ARG A 60 -15.30 -15.61 17.10
N TYR A 61 -15.65 -16.81 16.64
CA TYR A 61 -16.98 -17.14 16.10
C TYR A 61 -18.03 -17.44 17.18
N GLY A 62 -17.61 -17.62 18.45
CA GLY A 62 -18.50 -17.66 19.61
C GLY A 62 -18.39 -18.88 20.51
N LEU A 63 -17.47 -19.83 20.26
CA LEU A 63 -17.27 -20.97 21.15
C LEU A 63 -16.51 -20.51 22.41
N SER A 64 -17.06 -20.77 23.59
CA SER A 64 -16.44 -20.44 24.88
C SER A 64 -15.39 -21.48 25.30
N ASP A 65 -14.60 -21.17 26.33
CA ASP A 65 -13.64 -22.10 26.94
C ASP A 65 -14.27 -23.39 27.51
N ASP A 66 -15.59 -23.42 27.67
CA ASP A 66 -16.33 -24.62 28.07
C ASP A 66 -16.71 -25.49 26.87
N SER A 67 -17.04 -24.89 25.72
CA SER A 67 -17.39 -25.60 24.47
C SER A 67 -16.15 -26.03 23.67
N LEU A 68 -15.07 -25.26 23.73
CA LEU A 68 -13.84 -25.47 22.99
C LEU A 68 -12.68 -25.78 23.95
N LEU A 69 -11.82 -26.74 23.60
CA LEU A 69 -10.55 -27.01 24.27
C LEU A 69 -9.43 -27.12 23.23
N CYS A 70 -8.32 -26.43 23.43
CA CYS A 70 -7.08 -26.63 22.68
C CYS A 70 -5.98 -27.10 23.64
N VAL A 71 -5.32 -28.21 23.29
CA VAL A 71 -4.22 -28.81 24.07
C VAL A 71 -2.95 -28.85 23.25
N ASP A 72 -1.79 -28.68 23.89
CA ASP A 72 -0.50 -28.84 23.23
C ASP A 72 0.55 -29.47 24.15
N ALA A 73 1.37 -30.34 23.56
CA ALA A 73 2.35 -31.16 24.27
C ALA A 73 3.58 -30.38 24.76
N LYS A 74 3.81 -29.15 24.27
CA LYS A 74 4.96 -28.31 24.63
C LYS A 74 4.61 -27.40 25.82
N PRO A 75 5.59 -26.94 26.60
CA PRO A 75 5.37 -25.98 27.69
C PRO A 75 5.06 -24.55 27.24
N GLY A 76 5.19 -24.23 25.94
CA GLY A 76 4.94 -22.90 25.39
C GLY A 76 5.24 -22.82 23.89
N THR A 77 5.27 -21.60 23.36
CA THR A 77 5.62 -21.30 21.96
C THR A 77 7.04 -21.76 21.60
N LEU A 78 7.28 -22.02 20.32
CA LEU A 78 8.61 -22.45 19.85
C LEU A 78 9.66 -21.36 20.03
N LYS A 79 10.77 -21.71 20.70
CA LYS A 79 11.97 -20.87 20.81
C LYS A 79 12.82 -20.85 19.54
N SER A 80 12.77 -21.93 18.75
CA SER A 80 13.41 -22.05 17.44
C SER A 80 12.37 -22.57 16.44
N GLY A 81 12.07 -21.75 15.43
CA GLY A 81 10.99 -21.94 14.48
C GLY A 81 11.46 -22.62 13.19
N GLN A 82 10.72 -23.63 12.76
CA GLN A 82 11.04 -24.36 11.52
C GLN A 82 10.54 -23.61 10.29
N ALA A 83 9.43 -22.88 10.40
CA ALA A 83 8.90 -22.02 9.35
C ALA A 83 9.17 -20.52 9.62
N ASP A 84 9.07 -19.73 8.56
CA ASP A 84 9.32 -18.28 8.56
C ASP A 84 8.54 -17.52 7.47
N GLY A 85 8.49 -18.03 6.25
CA GLY A 85 7.80 -17.41 5.12
C GLY A 85 6.27 -17.34 5.25
N LEU A 86 5.69 -16.16 4.99
CA LEU A 86 4.25 -15.90 4.91
C LEU A 86 3.86 -15.38 3.52
N GLN A 87 3.04 -16.16 2.83
CA GLN A 87 2.61 -15.91 1.45
C GLN A 87 1.49 -14.85 1.35
N PRO A 88 1.35 -14.16 0.21
CA PRO A 88 0.32 -13.15 -0.05
C PRO A 88 -1.09 -13.51 0.43
N ARG A 89 -1.62 -14.70 0.13
CA ARG A 89 -2.97 -15.08 0.58
C ARG A 89 -3.06 -15.24 2.10
N THR A 90 -1.99 -15.69 2.75
CA THR A 90 -1.91 -15.75 4.21
C THR A 90 -1.89 -14.36 4.82
N LEU A 91 -1.16 -13.41 4.23
CA LEU A 91 -1.15 -12.00 4.65
C LEU A 91 -2.53 -11.33 4.49
N GLU A 92 -3.27 -11.64 3.41
CA GLU A 92 -4.67 -11.23 3.23
C GLU A 92 -5.58 -11.73 4.38
N VAL A 93 -5.47 -13.01 4.76
CA VAL A 93 -6.26 -13.61 5.86
C VAL A 93 -5.85 -13.07 7.24
N LEU A 94 -4.55 -12.87 7.48
CA LEU A 94 -4.06 -12.24 8.71
C LEU A 94 -4.49 -10.76 8.79
N LYS A 95 -4.76 -10.09 7.65
CA LYS A 95 -5.33 -8.74 7.62
C LYS A 95 -6.83 -8.73 7.94
N SER A 96 -7.62 -9.66 7.40
CA SER A 96 -9.04 -9.79 7.76
C SER A 96 -9.25 -10.29 9.20
N LEU A 97 -8.23 -10.91 9.81
CA LEU A 97 -8.14 -11.14 11.25
C LEU A 97 -7.74 -9.90 12.06
N GLY A 98 -7.00 -8.95 11.48
CA GLY A 98 -6.53 -7.73 12.14
C GLY A 98 -5.21 -7.87 12.89
N VAL A 99 -4.40 -8.88 12.55
CA VAL A 99 -3.15 -9.24 13.27
C VAL A 99 -1.87 -9.09 12.43
N VAL A 100 -1.98 -8.89 11.11
CA VAL A 100 -0.83 -8.83 10.20
C VAL A 100 0.04 -7.57 10.34
N ASP A 101 -0.46 -6.49 10.95
CA ASP A 101 0.24 -5.21 10.94
C ASP A 101 1.55 -5.24 11.75
N GLU A 102 1.66 -6.11 12.77
CA GLU A 102 2.93 -6.36 13.46
C GLU A 102 3.92 -7.14 12.57
N ILE A 103 3.43 -8.17 11.88
CA ILE A 103 4.20 -9.02 10.95
C ILE A 103 4.81 -8.19 9.82
N ILE A 104 4.04 -7.26 9.24
CA ILE A 104 4.47 -6.40 8.12
C ILE A 104 5.50 -5.34 8.56
N ASN A 105 5.48 -4.89 9.81
CA ASN A 105 6.44 -3.90 10.30
C ASN A 105 7.76 -4.52 10.78
N ASP A 106 7.72 -5.73 11.37
CA ASP A 106 8.89 -6.39 11.96
C ASP A 106 9.55 -7.44 11.05
N GLY A 107 8.83 -8.04 10.12
CA GLY A 107 9.32 -9.09 9.22
C GLY A 107 10.20 -8.56 8.07
N CYS A 108 10.99 -9.44 7.44
CA CYS A 108 11.73 -9.09 6.23
C CYS A 108 10.85 -9.29 4.99
N HIS A 109 10.76 -8.29 4.12
CA HIS A 109 9.97 -8.35 2.89
C HIS A 109 10.81 -8.93 1.76
N MET A 110 10.26 -9.89 1.01
CA MET A 110 10.85 -10.43 -0.21
C MET A 110 10.03 -9.91 -1.40
N GLU A 111 10.53 -8.84 -2.04
CA GLU A 111 9.91 -8.25 -3.25
C GLU A 111 10.52 -8.81 -4.55
N GLU A 112 11.78 -9.23 -4.52
CA GLU A 112 12.57 -9.67 -5.68
C GLU A 112 13.29 -11.01 -5.39
N VAL A 113 13.38 -11.88 -6.40
CA VAL A 113 14.24 -13.07 -6.44
C VAL A 113 15.37 -12.84 -7.43
N ALA A 114 16.61 -13.09 -7.00
CA ALA A 114 17.78 -13.13 -7.87
C ALA A 114 18.15 -14.59 -8.21
N PHE A 115 18.35 -14.87 -9.50
CA PHE A 115 18.81 -16.16 -9.99
C PHE A 115 20.30 -16.09 -10.32
N TRP A 116 21.06 -17.05 -9.80
CA TRP A 116 22.49 -17.21 -10.00
C TRP A 116 22.74 -18.62 -10.53
N ASN A 117 23.43 -18.73 -11.66
CA ASN A 117 23.68 -19.99 -12.36
C ASN A 117 25.19 -20.14 -12.64
N PRO A 118 25.68 -21.32 -13.07
CA PRO A 118 27.07 -21.46 -13.51
C PRO A 118 27.37 -20.50 -14.67
N SER A 119 28.51 -19.82 -14.58
CA SER A 119 28.91 -18.76 -15.52
C SER A 119 29.33 -19.30 -16.88
N ALA A 120 28.96 -18.59 -17.95
CA ALA A 120 29.48 -18.83 -19.29
C ALA A 120 30.89 -18.23 -19.51
N ASN A 121 31.29 -17.25 -18.69
CA ASN A 121 32.66 -16.75 -18.65
C ASN A 121 33.56 -17.73 -17.87
N LYS A 122 34.72 -18.10 -18.43
CA LYS A 122 35.66 -19.04 -17.81
C LYS A 122 36.40 -18.48 -16.59
N ASP A 123 36.42 -17.15 -16.44
CA ASP A 123 37.07 -16.47 -15.31
C ASP A 123 36.12 -16.27 -14.10
N GLU A 124 34.84 -16.68 -14.23
CA GLU A 124 33.80 -16.57 -13.19
C GLU A 124 33.13 -17.94 -12.98
N ILE A 125 32.68 -18.25 -11.75
CA ILE A 125 32.12 -19.59 -11.41
C ILE A 125 30.59 -19.55 -11.43
N ILE A 126 29.98 -18.54 -10.81
CA ILE A 126 28.54 -18.25 -10.86
C ILE A 126 28.30 -16.80 -11.31
N GLU A 127 27.29 -16.59 -12.14
CA GLU A 127 26.83 -15.26 -12.56
C GLU A 127 25.34 -15.06 -12.29
N ARG A 128 24.93 -13.80 -12.08
CA ARG A 128 23.52 -13.45 -11.88
C ARG A 128 22.80 -13.29 -13.22
N THR A 129 22.04 -14.31 -13.60
CA THR A 129 21.34 -14.38 -14.88
C THR A 129 20.07 -13.53 -14.92
N SER A 130 19.31 -13.43 -13.82
CA SER A 130 18.10 -12.58 -13.79
C SER A 130 17.70 -12.12 -12.37
N ILE A 131 16.86 -11.09 -12.32
CA ILE A 131 16.10 -10.67 -11.13
C ILE A 131 14.64 -10.52 -11.54
N VAL A 132 13.72 -11.14 -10.81
CA VAL A 132 12.27 -11.11 -11.07
C VAL A 132 11.48 -10.74 -9.80
N PRO A 133 10.21 -10.30 -9.91
CA PRO A 133 9.35 -10.14 -8.74
C PRO A 133 9.09 -11.48 -8.04
N ASP A 134 9.16 -11.50 -6.71
CA ASP A 134 8.83 -12.68 -5.89
C ASP A 134 7.35 -13.07 -6.02
N VAL A 135 6.47 -12.08 -6.22
CA VAL A 135 5.03 -12.27 -6.45
C VAL A 135 4.62 -11.53 -7.73
N ALA A 136 4.39 -12.30 -8.80
CA ALA A 136 3.94 -11.81 -10.09
C ALA A 136 2.41 -11.61 -10.16
N VAL A 137 1.64 -12.48 -9.48
CA VAL A 137 0.17 -12.43 -9.55
C VAL A 137 -0.45 -11.27 -8.77
N PRO A 138 -1.62 -10.73 -9.19
CA PRO A 138 -2.32 -9.70 -8.43
C PRO A 138 -2.77 -10.17 -7.04
N ALA A 139 -2.15 -9.63 -6.01
CA ALA A 139 -2.54 -9.78 -4.61
C ALA A 139 -2.55 -8.43 -3.88
N ARG A 140 -3.18 -8.38 -2.71
CA ARG A 140 -3.15 -7.19 -1.83
C ARG A 140 -1.72 -6.85 -1.38
N TYR A 141 -0.95 -7.89 -1.09
CA TYR A 141 0.45 -7.85 -0.70
C TYR A 141 1.26 -8.57 -1.78
N ARG A 142 2.09 -7.85 -2.54
CA ARG A 142 2.88 -8.41 -3.65
C ARG A 142 4.32 -8.72 -3.23
N HIS A 143 4.43 -9.43 -2.10
CA HIS A 143 5.67 -9.90 -1.50
C HIS A 143 5.37 -11.08 -0.58
N GLU A 144 6.32 -12.00 -0.41
CA GLU A 144 6.39 -12.87 0.75
C GLU A 144 7.00 -12.09 1.93
N VAL A 145 6.57 -12.35 3.17
CA VAL A 145 7.18 -11.76 4.38
C VAL A 145 7.74 -12.88 5.26
N THR A 146 9.02 -12.78 5.64
CA THR A 146 9.68 -13.78 6.50
C THR A 146 9.81 -13.27 7.93
N ILE A 147 9.38 -14.09 8.89
CA ILE A 147 9.47 -13.80 10.33
C ILE A 147 9.41 -15.10 11.15
N HIS A 148 10.24 -15.23 12.19
CA HIS A 148 10.34 -16.44 13.01
C HIS A 148 8.96 -16.93 13.51
N GLN A 149 8.64 -18.20 13.22
CA GLN A 149 7.36 -18.84 13.58
C GLN A 149 6.89 -18.56 15.03
N GLY A 150 7.79 -18.56 16.02
CA GLY A 150 7.43 -18.27 17.41
C GLY A 150 6.83 -16.86 17.64
N ARG A 151 7.15 -15.88 16.77
CA ARG A 151 6.49 -14.55 16.77
C ARG A 151 5.06 -14.67 16.24
N ILE A 152 4.83 -15.47 15.20
CA ILE A 152 3.48 -15.70 14.61
C ILE A 152 2.60 -16.45 15.62
N GLU A 153 3.13 -17.51 16.25
CA GLU A 153 2.45 -18.26 17.32
C GLU A 153 2.03 -17.31 18.46
N ARG A 154 2.94 -16.47 18.96
CA ARG A 154 2.64 -15.44 19.98
C ARG A 154 1.54 -14.49 19.51
N ILE A 155 1.59 -13.99 18.27
CA ILE A 155 0.61 -13.00 17.77
C ILE A 155 -0.80 -13.61 17.74
N LEU A 156 -0.95 -14.84 17.25
CA LEU A 156 -2.23 -15.56 17.26
C LEU A 156 -2.70 -15.86 18.70
N GLU A 157 -1.82 -16.29 19.59
CA GLU A 157 -2.14 -16.57 20.99
C GLU A 157 -2.49 -15.29 21.78
N THR A 158 -1.88 -14.14 21.44
CA THR A 158 -2.19 -12.83 22.04
C THR A 158 -3.57 -12.30 21.64
N ASP A 159 -4.00 -12.54 20.39
CA ASP A 159 -5.36 -12.19 19.95
C ASP A 159 -6.40 -13.20 20.48
N LEU A 160 -6.05 -14.48 20.59
CA LEU A 160 -6.89 -15.52 21.21
C LEU A 160 -7.30 -15.16 22.64
N LEU A 161 -6.39 -14.59 23.43
CA LEU A 161 -6.65 -14.15 24.81
C LEU A 161 -7.69 -13.02 24.93
N ARG A 162 -8.16 -12.45 23.80
CA ARG A 162 -9.31 -11.53 23.77
C ARG A 162 -10.67 -12.25 23.79
N TYR A 163 -10.69 -13.56 23.51
CA TYR A 163 -11.90 -14.38 23.36
C TYR A 163 -11.92 -15.56 24.34
N SER A 164 -10.75 -16.18 24.57
CA SER A 164 -10.53 -17.26 25.53
C SER A 164 -9.77 -16.72 26.75
N LYS A 165 -10.24 -17.02 27.96
CA LYS A 165 -9.54 -16.69 29.21
C LYS A 165 -8.50 -17.74 29.59
N ARG A 166 -8.69 -18.99 29.15
CA ARG A 166 -7.77 -20.11 29.39
C ARG A 166 -6.59 -20.12 28.42
N GLY A 167 -6.80 -19.69 27.17
CA GLY A 167 -5.84 -19.90 26.08
C GLY A 167 -5.66 -21.39 25.75
N VAL A 168 -4.45 -21.74 25.30
CA VAL A 168 -4.03 -23.13 25.04
C VAL A 168 -3.63 -23.82 26.34
N GLN A 169 -4.13 -25.03 26.57
CA GLN A 169 -3.64 -25.87 27.66
C GLN A 169 -2.32 -26.57 27.25
N ARG A 170 -1.20 -25.96 27.65
CA ARG A 170 0.18 -26.47 27.45
C ARG A 170 0.46 -27.73 28.30
N ASN A 171 1.64 -28.34 28.14
CA ASN A 171 2.06 -29.59 28.81
C ASN A 171 1.09 -30.78 28.66
N THR A 172 0.20 -30.75 27.67
CA THR A 172 -0.93 -31.67 27.56
C THR A 172 -0.83 -32.51 26.29
N LYS A 173 -0.57 -33.80 26.47
CA LYS A 173 -0.38 -34.77 25.37
C LYS A 173 -1.66 -35.57 25.14
N LEU A 174 -1.95 -35.90 23.88
CA LEU A 174 -2.87 -36.98 23.54
C LEU A 174 -2.14 -38.32 23.64
N LEU A 175 -2.74 -39.29 24.33
CA LEU A 175 -2.27 -40.67 24.43
C LEU A 175 -3.02 -41.60 23.47
N ASP A 176 -4.35 -41.48 23.42
CA ASP A 176 -5.23 -42.22 22.51
C ASP A 176 -6.46 -41.38 22.14
N ALA A 177 -7.07 -41.68 20.98
CA ALA A 177 -8.36 -41.14 20.57
C ALA A 177 -9.20 -42.18 19.82
N ARG A 178 -10.49 -42.31 20.15
CA ARG A 178 -11.40 -43.31 19.56
C ARG A 178 -12.82 -42.78 19.43
N ILE A 179 -13.59 -43.36 18.51
CA ILE A 179 -15.03 -43.11 18.39
C ILE A 179 -15.77 -44.22 19.16
N ASP A 180 -16.44 -43.86 20.23
CA ASP A 180 -17.25 -44.71 21.10
C ASP A 180 -18.68 -44.12 21.18
N GLU A 181 -19.53 -44.51 20.23
CA GLU A 181 -20.93 -44.07 20.22
C GLU A 181 -21.77 -44.72 21.32
N ALA A 182 -21.34 -45.86 21.86
CA ALA A 182 -22.08 -46.61 22.87
C ALA A 182 -21.99 -45.95 24.26
N GLY A 183 -20.79 -45.50 24.65
CA GLY A 183 -20.59 -44.80 25.92
C GLY A 183 -21.18 -43.39 25.96
N ASN A 184 -21.25 -42.68 24.82
CA ASN A 184 -22.05 -41.47 24.71
C ASN A 184 -22.40 -41.09 23.25
N PRO A 185 -23.66 -41.20 22.81
CA PRO A 185 -24.07 -40.86 21.44
C PRO A 185 -23.95 -39.38 21.04
N GLU A 186 -23.99 -38.44 22.00
CA GLU A 186 -23.86 -37.00 21.72
C GLU A 186 -22.38 -36.58 21.63
N PHE A 187 -21.54 -37.10 22.53
CA PHE A 187 -20.10 -36.88 22.59
C PHE A 187 -19.34 -38.20 22.33
N PRO A 188 -19.38 -38.73 21.09
CA PRO A 188 -18.87 -40.06 20.78
C PRO A 188 -17.35 -40.11 20.69
N VAL A 189 -16.67 -38.99 20.42
CA VAL A 189 -15.20 -39.00 20.38
C VAL A 189 -14.67 -39.00 21.81
N VAL A 190 -13.79 -39.94 22.12
CA VAL A 190 -13.06 -40.02 23.39
C VAL A 190 -11.61 -39.69 23.11
N ALA A 191 -11.01 -38.83 23.93
CA ALA A 191 -9.60 -38.47 23.88
C ALA A 191 -8.98 -38.63 25.27
N ASP A 192 -8.00 -39.52 25.37
CA ASP A 192 -7.25 -39.76 26.61
C ASP A 192 -6.03 -38.83 26.63
N LEU A 193 -6.01 -37.91 27.60
CA LEU A 193 -5.05 -36.83 27.72
C LEU A 193 -4.15 -37.03 28.94
N GLU A 194 -2.88 -36.62 28.82
CA GLU A 194 -1.91 -36.58 29.92
C GLU A 194 -1.43 -35.14 30.12
N THR A 195 -1.75 -34.54 31.28
CA THR A 195 -1.35 -33.18 31.67
C THR A 195 -0.41 -33.29 32.87
N ASP A 196 0.84 -32.83 32.73
CA ASP A 196 1.86 -32.87 33.80
C ASP A 196 1.99 -34.26 34.49
N GLY A 197 1.83 -35.33 33.71
CA GLY A 197 1.87 -36.73 34.17
C GLY A 197 0.55 -37.28 34.74
N GLN A 198 -0.46 -36.44 34.95
CA GLN A 198 -1.81 -36.90 35.34
C GLN A 198 -2.66 -37.20 34.11
N ARG A 199 -3.32 -38.37 34.11
CA ARG A 199 -4.20 -38.79 33.01
C ARG A 199 -5.65 -38.40 33.28
N ARG A 200 -6.32 -37.90 32.24
CA ARG A 200 -7.77 -37.61 32.22
C ARG A 200 -8.37 -38.04 30.88
N THR A 201 -9.60 -38.53 30.91
CA THR A 201 -10.36 -38.86 29.69
C THR A 201 -11.36 -37.73 29.43
N VAL A 202 -11.31 -37.11 28.25
CA VAL A 202 -12.32 -36.13 27.82
C VAL A 202 -13.17 -36.69 26.68
N ARG A 203 -14.41 -36.20 26.53
CA ARG A 203 -15.29 -36.56 25.41
C ARG A 203 -15.68 -35.34 24.58
N ALA A 204 -15.77 -35.52 23.27
CA ALA A 204 -16.01 -34.45 22.32
C ALA A 204 -17.11 -34.77 21.29
N LYS A 205 -17.79 -33.74 20.78
CA LYS A 205 -18.63 -33.87 19.57
C LYS A 205 -17.75 -34.01 18.33
N HIS A 206 -16.65 -33.24 18.28
CA HIS A 206 -15.61 -33.30 17.24
C HIS A 206 -14.19 -33.17 17.82
N LEU A 207 -13.21 -33.81 17.16
CA LEU A 207 -11.78 -33.76 17.47
C LEU A 207 -10.99 -33.29 16.25
N VAL A 208 -10.00 -32.42 16.43
CA VAL A 208 -9.14 -31.94 15.33
C VAL A 208 -7.66 -32.11 15.65
N GLY A 209 -6.96 -32.91 14.84
CA GLY A 209 -5.52 -33.10 14.89
C GLY A 209 -4.77 -32.02 14.13
N ALA A 210 -4.15 -31.11 14.87
CA ALA A 210 -3.19 -30.10 14.41
C ALA A 210 -1.77 -30.40 14.96
N ASP A 211 -1.51 -31.67 15.27
CA ASP A 211 -0.35 -32.20 16.00
C ASP A 211 0.81 -32.67 15.09
N GLY A 212 0.79 -32.21 13.83
CA GLY A 212 1.94 -32.22 12.92
C GLY A 212 2.24 -33.55 12.21
N ALA A 213 3.41 -33.62 11.56
CA ALA A 213 3.81 -34.76 10.72
C ALA A 213 3.76 -36.12 11.43
N HIS A 214 3.92 -36.14 12.75
CA HIS A 214 3.84 -37.33 13.60
C HIS A 214 2.53 -37.43 14.40
N SER A 215 1.45 -36.80 13.90
CA SER A 215 0.10 -36.77 14.51
C SER A 215 -0.28 -38.09 15.18
N MET A 216 -0.72 -38.00 16.44
CA MET A 216 -1.33 -39.09 17.17
C MET A 216 -2.79 -39.24 16.76
N VAL A 217 -3.53 -38.14 16.56
CA VAL A 217 -4.92 -38.16 16.08
C VAL A 217 -5.03 -38.98 14.78
N ARG A 218 -4.17 -38.69 13.80
CA ARG A 218 -4.13 -39.43 12.52
C ARG A 218 -3.89 -40.94 12.74
N ARG A 219 -2.94 -41.29 13.62
CA ARG A 219 -2.56 -42.69 13.89
C ARG A 219 -3.65 -43.48 14.61
N CYS A 220 -4.26 -42.91 15.66
CA CYS A 220 -5.38 -43.55 16.36
C CYS A 220 -6.60 -43.75 15.43
N MET A 221 -6.79 -42.87 14.45
CA MET A 221 -7.82 -42.99 13.41
C MET A 221 -7.45 -43.93 12.25
N GLY A 222 -6.28 -44.59 12.27
CA GLY A 222 -5.83 -45.51 11.21
C GLY A 222 -5.45 -44.84 9.88
N LEU A 223 -5.48 -43.51 9.81
CA LEU A 223 -5.12 -42.74 8.61
C LEU A 223 -3.61 -42.78 8.38
N GLN A 224 -3.20 -42.91 7.11
CA GLN A 224 -1.79 -43.00 6.71
C GLN A 224 -1.35 -41.75 5.94
N LEU A 225 -0.04 -41.47 5.89
CA LEU A 225 0.54 -40.49 4.97
C LEU A 225 1.14 -41.25 3.80
N VAL A 226 0.46 -41.23 2.66
CA VAL A 226 0.87 -41.90 1.42
C VAL A 226 1.69 -40.91 0.58
N GLY A 227 2.79 -41.39 0.02
CA GLY A 227 3.68 -40.59 -0.82
C GLY A 227 5.14 -41.01 -0.69
N GLU A 228 5.94 -40.52 -1.64
CA GLU A 228 7.33 -40.90 -1.81
C GLU A 228 8.26 -40.14 -0.86
N SER A 229 9.56 -40.38 -0.98
CA SER A 229 10.58 -39.60 -0.30
C SER A 229 11.78 -39.51 -1.20
N LEU A 230 12.14 -38.30 -1.60
CA LEU A 230 13.30 -38.06 -2.42
C LEU A 230 14.53 -38.16 -1.52
N ASP A 231 15.59 -38.81 -2.00
CA ASP A 231 16.77 -39.08 -1.18
C ASP A 231 17.62 -37.84 -0.89
N HIS A 232 17.43 -36.75 -1.63
CA HIS A 232 18.13 -35.49 -1.46
C HIS A 232 17.97 -34.90 -0.04
N ILE A 233 19.10 -34.74 0.65
CA ILE A 233 19.19 -34.10 1.97
C ILE A 233 19.56 -32.62 1.78
N TRP A 234 18.92 -31.75 2.56
CA TRP A 234 19.18 -30.31 2.58
C TRP A 234 19.56 -29.86 3.98
N GLY A 235 20.73 -29.25 4.12
CA GLY A 235 21.12 -28.51 5.31
C GLY A 235 20.36 -27.19 5.38
N VAL A 236 19.96 -26.76 6.56
CA VAL A 236 19.34 -25.45 6.80
C VAL A 236 19.99 -24.80 8.01
N VAL A 237 20.37 -23.54 7.88
CA VAL A 237 21.02 -22.76 8.95
C VAL A 237 20.50 -21.32 8.96
N ASP A 238 20.13 -20.84 10.15
CA ASP A 238 19.75 -19.45 10.44
C ASP A 238 20.94 -18.78 11.15
N LEU A 239 21.50 -17.74 10.54
CA LEU A 239 22.68 -17.05 11.08
C LEU A 239 22.73 -15.57 10.71
N VAL A 240 23.55 -14.81 11.44
CA VAL A 240 24.05 -13.50 10.97
C VAL A 240 25.28 -13.76 10.09
N VAL A 241 25.13 -13.50 8.79
CA VAL A 241 26.14 -13.78 7.76
C VAL A 241 27.14 -12.63 7.62
N ASP A 242 28.42 -12.98 7.44
CA ASP A 242 29.46 -12.12 6.88
C ASP A 242 29.89 -12.68 5.51
N THR A 243 29.83 -11.85 4.46
CA THR A 243 30.00 -12.25 3.05
C THR A 243 30.19 -11.02 2.15
N ASP A 244 30.86 -11.20 1.02
CA ASP A 244 30.86 -10.25 -0.10
C ASP A 244 29.83 -10.56 -1.20
N PHE A 245 29.05 -11.65 -1.07
CA PHE A 245 28.00 -12.02 -2.01
C PHE A 245 26.92 -10.92 -2.12
N PRO A 246 26.76 -10.27 -3.29
CA PRO A 246 26.09 -8.97 -3.38
C PRO A 246 24.56 -9.02 -3.20
N ASP A 247 23.95 -10.22 -3.21
CA ASP A 247 22.50 -10.41 -3.05
C ASP A 247 22.10 -11.13 -1.75
N ILE A 248 22.97 -11.26 -0.74
CA ILE A 248 22.67 -11.98 0.53
C ILE A 248 21.44 -11.45 1.31
N ARG A 249 20.94 -10.25 0.93
CA ARG A 249 19.73 -9.61 1.48
C ARG A 249 18.51 -9.66 0.55
N ARG A 250 18.58 -10.35 -0.59
CA ARG A 250 17.46 -10.75 -1.45
C ARG A 250 17.16 -12.24 -1.27
N ARG A 251 16.00 -12.68 -1.74
CA ARG A 251 15.79 -14.12 -2.00
C ARG A 251 16.68 -14.52 -3.17
N CYS A 252 17.45 -15.59 -3.04
CA CYS A 252 18.29 -16.09 -4.13
C CYS A 252 18.07 -17.58 -4.37
N ALA A 253 18.04 -17.96 -5.64
CA ALA A 253 18.25 -19.32 -6.08
C ALA A 253 19.63 -19.38 -6.74
N ILE A 254 20.54 -20.16 -6.16
CA ILE A 254 21.93 -20.29 -6.62
C ILE A 254 22.13 -21.73 -7.07
N HIS A 255 22.51 -21.90 -8.32
CA HIS A 255 23.00 -23.15 -8.89
C HIS A 255 24.48 -22.98 -9.24
N SER A 256 25.33 -23.86 -8.71
CA SER A 256 26.77 -23.85 -8.94
C SER A 256 27.24 -25.25 -9.37
N PRO A 257 28.46 -25.39 -9.92
CA PRO A 257 29.06 -26.70 -10.18
C PRO A 257 29.21 -27.58 -8.92
N ALA A 258 29.27 -26.98 -7.72
CA ALA A 258 29.42 -27.68 -6.44
C ALA A 258 28.08 -28.12 -5.80
N GLY A 259 26.96 -27.54 -6.22
CA GLY A 259 25.64 -27.77 -5.64
C GLY A 259 24.72 -26.56 -5.69
N SER A 260 23.51 -26.69 -5.16
CA SER A 260 22.50 -25.62 -5.13
C SER A 260 22.31 -25.04 -3.73
N VAL A 261 22.12 -23.72 -3.63
CA VAL A 261 21.81 -23.00 -2.39
C VAL A 261 20.63 -22.06 -2.61
N MET A 262 19.69 -22.00 -1.65
CA MET A 262 18.64 -20.99 -1.61
C MET A 262 18.85 -20.06 -0.42
N VAL A 263 18.95 -18.75 -0.70
CA VAL A 263 19.07 -17.68 0.31
C VAL A 263 17.68 -17.15 0.63
N ILE A 264 17.32 -17.13 1.91
CA ILE A 264 16.10 -16.53 2.45
C ILE A 264 16.50 -15.42 3.44
N PRO A 265 16.39 -14.13 3.09
CA PRO A 265 16.70 -13.04 4.01
C PRO A 265 15.64 -13.01 5.12
N ARG A 266 16.09 -12.85 6.37
CA ARG A 266 15.25 -12.92 7.57
C ARG A 266 15.23 -11.62 8.36
N GLU A 267 14.36 -11.56 9.37
CA GLU A 267 14.03 -10.34 10.10
C GLU A 267 15.19 -9.77 10.93
N ARG A 268 14.95 -8.59 11.50
CA ARG A 268 15.86 -7.96 12.46
C ARG A 268 15.67 -8.57 13.86
N ILE A 269 16.75 -9.08 14.44
CA ILE A 269 16.76 -9.63 15.81
C ILE A 269 17.08 -8.54 16.85
N ALA A 270 16.90 -8.87 18.13
CA ALA A 270 16.97 -7.90 19.24
C ALA A 270 18.35 -7.24 19.45
N THR A 271 19.43 -7.86 18.96
CA THR A 271 20.79 -7.27 18.91
C THR A 271 20.87 -6.10 17.92
N GLY A 272 19.91 -5.99 17.00
CA GLY A 272 19.89 -5.02 15.92
C GLY A 272 20.43 -5.54 14.59
N GLU A 273 21.03 -6.73 14.58
CA GLU A 273 21.47 -7.49 13.40
C GLU A 273 20.29 -8.08 12.62
N TYR A 274 20.57 -8.57 11.42
CA TYR A 274 19.59 -9.27 10.57
C TYR A 274 20.02 -10.72 10.36
N LEU A 275 19.11 -11.66 10.59
CA LEU A 275 19.34 -13.06 10.23
C LEU A 275 19.22 -13.25 8.72
N THR A 276 19.90 -14.26 8.19
CA THR A 276 19.63 -14.88 6.89
C THR A 276 19.50 -16.39 7.13
N ARG A 277 18.56 -17.03 6.45
CA ARG A 277 18.43 -18.50 6.39
C ARG A 277 19.02 -18.99 5.08
N LEU A 278 19.87 -20.00 5.14
CA LEU A 278 20.40 -20.71 3.98
C LEU A 278 19.79 -22.11 3.93
N TYR A 279 19.32 -22.53 2.75
CA TYR A 279 19.05 -23.93 2.42
C TYR A 279 20.16 -24.42 1.49
N VAL A 280 20.94 -25.42 1.91
CA VAL A 280 22.14 -25.91 1.23
C VAL A 280 21.91 -27.36 0.80
N GLN A 281 22.06 -27.66 -0.49
CA GLN A 281 22.01 -29.03 -1.00
C GLN A 281 23.23 -29.82 -0.48
N VAL A 282 23.00 -30.97 0.16
CA VAL A 282 24.08 -31.87 0.59
C VAL A 282 24.41 -32.82 -0.58
N PRO A 283 25.67 -32.89 -1.05
CA PRO A 283 26.09 -33.85 -2.08
C PRO A 283 25.88 -35.31 -1.66
N GLU A 284 25.61 -36.19 -2.62
CA GLU A 284 25.34 -37.62 -2.38
C GLU A 284 26.62 -38.46 -2.31
N GLU A 285 27.49 -38.16 -1.34
CA GLU A 285 28.67 -38.99 -1.02
C GLU A 285 28.28 -40.28 -0.28
N ALA A 286 27.73 -41.25 -1.03
CA ALA A 286 27.87 -42.69 -0.74
C ALA A 286 27.29 -43.57 -1.87
N THR A 287 28.08 -43.84 -2.91
CA THR A 287 28.08 -45.22 -3.45
C THR A 287 28.71 -46.12 -2.38
N PRO A 288 28.09 -47.25 -1.99
CA PRO A 288 28.76 -48.22 -1.13
C PRO A 288 30.00 -48.78 -1.83
N ASP A 289 31.12 -48.93 -1.10
CA ASP A 289 32.23 -49.77 -1.57
C ASP A 289 31.73 -51.20 -1.75
N LEU A 290 31.67 -51.67 -3.01
CA LEU A 290 31.11 -52.98 -3.36
C LEU A 290 31.95 -54.16 -2.87
N ASP A 291 33.16 -53.91 -2.36
CA ASP A 291 34.14 -54.93 -1.98
C ASP A 291 34.10 -55.38 -0.50
N GLN A 292 33.33 -54.72 0.39
CA GLN A 292 33.38 -55.00 1.84
C GLN A 292 32.03 -55.03 2.61
N VAL A 293 31.04 -55.79 2.13
CA VAL A 293 29.95 -56.31 3.00
C VAL A 293 29.68 -57.79 2.70
N PRO A 294 29.69 -58.71 3.70
CA PRO A 294 29.28 -60.09 3.49
C PRO A 294 27.79 -60.22 3.16
N VAL A 295 27.43 -61.16 2.30
CA VAL A 295 26.02 -61.44 1.95
C VAL A 295 25.29 -62.05 3.15
N ASN A 296 24.58 -61.24 3.93
CA ASN A 296 23.36 -61.62 4.68
C ASN A 296 22.66 -60.41 5.33
N GLU A 297 21.39 -60.64 5.68
CA GLU A 297 20.44 -59.74 6.37
C GLU A 297 19.87 -58.55 5.58
N THR A 298 18.58 -58.30 5.80
CA THR A 298 17.72 -57.39 5.02
C THR A 298 17.56 -56.03 5.71
N THR A 299 18.54 -55.15 5.56
CA THR A 299 18.36 -53.72 5.89
C THR A 299 17.29 -53.10 5.00
N THR A 300 16.42 -52.27 5.60
CA THR A 300 15.35 -51.56 4.88
C THR A 300 15.78 -50.12 4.57
N PRO A 301 15.41 -49.52 3.42
CA PRO A 301 15.90 -48.20 2.99
C PRO A 301 15.70 -47.04 4.00
N LYS A 302 14.76 -47.18 4.94
CA LYS A 302 14.54 -46.22 6.04
C LYS A 302 15.68 -46.18 7.07
N ALA A 303 16.51 -47.23 7.16
CA ALA A 303 17.68 -47.26 8.03
C ALA A 303 18.80 -46.36 7.48
N ASP A 304 19.16 -46.54 6.21
CA ASP A 304 20.30 -45.85 5.58
C ASP A 304 20.04 -44.35 5.40
N ALA A 305 18.82 -43.94 5.06
CA ALA A 305 18.43 -42.53 5.05
C ALA A 305 18.59 -41.86 6.44
N ARG A 306 18.28 -42.58 7.52
CA ARG A 306 18.47 -42.08 8.89
C ARG A 306 19.95 -42.00 9.26
N ALA A 307 20.76 -42.99 8.85
CA ALA A 307 22.19 -43.01 9.07
C ALA A 307 22.92 -41.89 8.31
N ARG A 308 22.54 -41.63 7.03
CA ARG A 308 23.03 -40.49 6.24
C ARG A 308 22.68 -39.16 6.90
N ARG A 309 21.43 -38.96 7.34
CA ARG A 309 21.01 -37.71 8.03
C ARG A 309 21.78 -37.46 9.33
N SER A 310 22.20 -38.49 10.05
CA SER A 310 23.05 -38.34 11.26
C SER A 310 24.54 -38.05 10.98
N LYS A 311 24.99 -38.11 9.73
CA LYS A 311 26.36 -37.72 9.34
C LYS A 311 26.50 -36.24 8.95
N VAL A 312 25.40 -35.55 8.65
CA VAL A 312 25.42 -34.12 8.29
C VAL A 312 25.68 -33.28 9.54
N THR A 313 26.81 -32.58 9.56
CA THR A 313 27.20 -31.66 10.64
C THR A 313 27.07 -30.20 10.20
N LEU A 314 27.08 -29.26 11.16
CA LEU A 314 27.03 -27.82 10.86
C LEU A 314 28.22 -27.37 10.00
N GLU A 315 29.40 -27.94 10.25
CA GLU A 315 30.64 -27.67 9.52
C GLU A 315 30.51 -28.14 8.06
N SER A 316 29.91 -29.31 7.82
CA SER A 316 29.66 -29.79 6.45
C SER A 316 28.68 -28.88 5.69
N ILE A 317 27.65 -28.34 6.36
CA ILE A 317 26.69 -27.39 5.75
C ILE A 317 27.41 -26.08 5.36
N PHE A 318 28.35 -25.60 6.17
CA PHE A 318 29.16 -24.43 5.81
C PHE A 318 30.12 -24.71 4.66
N GLN A 319 30.80 -25.87 4.65
CA GLN A 319 31.69 -26.25 3.54
C GLN A 319 30.94 -26.28 2.20
N TYR A 320 29.79 -26.96 2.13
CA TYR A 320 28.99 -27.02 0.91
C TYR A 320 28.39 -25.65 0.52
N ALA A 321 28.14 -24.75 1.49
CA ALA A 321 27.76 -23.37 1.18
C ALA A 321 28.96 -22.60 0.58
N GLU A 322 30.12 -22.57 1.24
CA GLU A 322 31.33 -21.91 0.75
C GLU A 322 31.72 -22.38 -0.65
N ASP A 323 31.66 -23.69 -0.92
CA ASP A 323 31.93 -24.24 -2.25
C ASP A 323 30.92 -23.78 -3.32
N ALA A 324 29.64 -23.63 -2.97
CA ALA A 324 28.59 -23.18 -3.89
C ALA A 324 28.52 -21.66 -4.07
N PHE A 325 29.06 -20.88 -3.14
CA PHE A 325 29.14 -19.41 -3.23
C PHE A 325 30.37 -18.88 -3.98
N LYS A 326 31.39 -19.72 -4.25
CA LYS A 326 32.62 -19.32 -4.97
C LYS A 326 32.29 -18.55 -6.27
N PRO A 327 32.97 -17.42 -6.56
CA PRO A 327 34.18 -16.91 -5.90
C PRO A 327 33.93 -16.11 -4.60
N TYR A 328 32.68 -15.87 -4.21
CA TYR A 328 32.33 -15.11 -2.99
C TYR A 328 32.60 -15.93 -1.73
N TYR A 329 33.00 -15.28 -0.64
CA TYR A 329 33.15 -15.93 0.67
C TYR A 329 31.86 -15.85 1.46
N ILE A 330 31.57 -16.82 2.33
CA ILE A 330 30.42 -16.78 3.24
C ILE A 330 30.76 -17.45 4.57
N ARG A 331 30.44 -16.80 5.69
CA ARG A 331 30.71 -17.34 7.04
C ARG A 331 29.76 -16.75 8.10
N PRO A 332 29.69 -17.34 9.31
CA PRO A 332 29.15 -16.67 10.48
C PRO A 332 29.94 -15.41 10.82
N LYS A 333 29.24 -14.34 11.22
CA LYS A 333 29.85 -13.04 11.55
C LYS A 333 30.75 -13.05 12.79
N GLU A 334 30.40 -13.86 13.78
CA GLU A 334 31.13 -14.04 15.05
C GLU A 334 30.75 -15.38 15.72
N ASP A 335 31.49 -15.79 16.76
CA ASP A 335 31.17 -17.00 17.52
C ASP A 335 29.78 -16.90 18.16
N GLY A 336 28.91 -17.86 17.85
CA GLY A 336 27.51 -17.84 18.28
C GLY A 336 26.56 -17.05 17.35
N ALA A 337 27.03 -16.56 16.20
CA ALA A 337 26.16 -15.92 15.19
C ALA A 337 25.18 -16.88 14.48
N VAL A 338 25.27 -18.19 14.75
CA VAL A 338 24.29 -19.21 14.31
C VAL A 338 23.22 -19.36 15.37
N ASP A 339 21.98 -18.97 15.04
CA ASP A 339 20.82 -19.04 15.92
C ASP A 339 20.23 -20.46 15.97
N TRP A 340 20.18 -21.13 14.81
CA TRP A 340 19.59 -22.45 14.68
C TRP A 340 20.06 -23.18 13.40
N TRP A 341 20.09 -24.51 13.42
CA TRP A 341 20.30 -25.32 12.21
C TRP A 341 19.60 -26.70 12.28
N ALA A 342 19.35 -27.31 11.12
CA ALA A 342 18.97 -28.72 10.99
C ALA A 342 19.21 -29.25 9.57
N ALA A 343 19.45 -30.56 9.42
CA ALA A 343 19.33 -31.26 8.14
C ALA A 343 17.90 -31.77 7.94
N TYR A 344 17.31 -31.59 6.75
CA TYR A 344 16.01 -32.13 6.33
C TYR A 344 16.15 -33.13 5.19
N GLN A 345 15.24 -34.09 5.11
CA GLN A 345 15.04 -34.96 3.94
C GLN A 345 13.69 -34.58 3.31
N ILE A 346 13.63 -34.52 1.98
CA ILE A 346 12.41 -34.14 1.25
C ILE A 346 11.43 -35.34 1.17
N GLY A 347 10.17 -35.12 1.56
CA GLY A 347 9.14 -36.16 1.52
C GLY A 347 7.75 -35.59 1.27
N GLN A 348 7.31 -35.64 0.01
CA GLN A 348 5.95 -35.33 -0.43
C GLN A 348 4.99 -36.46 -0.03
N ARG A 349 4.06 -36.19 0.89
CA ARG A 349 3.03 -37.13 1.34
C ARG A 349 1.73 -36.44 1.67
N VAL A 350 0.60 -37.09 1.40
CA VAL A 350 -0.75 -36.65 1.78
C VAL A 350 -1.50 -37.81 2.41
N SER A 351 -2.49 -37.51 3.25
CA SER A 351 -3.38 -38.50 3.85
C SER A 351 -4.65 -38.63 3.03
N ASP A 352 -4.97 -39.86 2.60
CA ASP A 352 -6.05 -40.18 1.65
C ASP A 352 -7.42 -39.62 2.07
N ASN A 353 -7.63 -39.38 3.36
CA ASN A 353 -8.81 -38.75 3.93
C ASN A 353 -8.40 -37.74 5.02
N PHE A 354 -9.00 -36.56 5.03
CA PHE A 354 -8.75 -35.53 6.07
C PHE A 354 -9.81 -35.58 7.20
N THR A 355 -10.76 -36.51 7.10
CA THR A 355 -11.97 -36.61 7.91
C THR A 355 -12.31 -38.06 8.20
N VAL A 356 -12.79 -38.36 9.41
CA VAL A 356 -13.32 -39.67 9.81
C VAL A 356 -14.73 -39.52 10.35
N LYS A 357 -15.60 -40.40 9.87
CA LYS A 357 -17.04 -40.43 10.16
C LYS A 357 -17.39 -41.46 11.24
N ASP A 358 -18.46 -41.20 11.98
CA ASP A 358 -19.09 -42.22 12.83
C ASP A 358 -19.96 -43.20 12.03
N SER A 359 -20.58 -44.20 12.68
CA SER A 359 -21.40 -45.21 12.00
C SER A 359 -22.65 -44.66 11.31
N LYS A 360 -23.00 -43.39 11.58
CA LYS A 360 -24.13 -42.66 10.97
C LYS A 360 -23.68 -41.77 9.82
N GLY A 361 -22.37 -41.70 9.53
CA GLY A 361 -21.79 -40.89 8.47
C GLY A 361 -21.48 -39.44 8.88
N VAL A 362 -21.57 -39.09 10.17
CA VAL A 362 -21.28 -37.72 10.66
C VAL A 362 -19.78 -37.55 10.82
N ASN A 363 -19.19 -36.47 10.27
CA ASN A 363 -17.76 -36.17 10.43
C ASN A 363 -17.42 -35.84 11.90
N ARG A 364 -16.62 -36.70 12.54
CA ARG A 364 -16.25 -36.58 13.96
C ARG A 364 -14.82 -36.18 14.18
N VAL A 365 -13.89 -36.76 13.43
CA VAL A 365 -12.46 -36.46 13.59
C VAL A 365 -11.93 -35.82 12.32
N PHE A 366 -11.17 -34.75 12.47
CA PHE A 366 -10.54 -34.00 11.40
C PHE A 366 -9.03 -33.97 11.65
N ILE A 367 -8.25 -33.77 10.59
CA ILE A 367 -6.84 -33.40 10.66
C ILE A 367 -6.62 -32.12 9.85
N VAL A 368 -5.59 -31.32 10.17
CA VAL A 368 -5.21 -30.07 9.49
C VAL A 368 -3.70 -29.94 9.33
N GLY A 369 -3.24 -29.32 8.23
CA GLY A 369 -1.83 -28.97 8.01
C GLY A 369 -0.87 -30.16 7.94
N ASP A 370 0.28 -30.07 8.58
CA ASP A 370 1.28 -31.15 8.71
C ASP A 370 0.71 -32.50 9.19
N ALA A 371 -0.46 -32.54 9.83
CA ALA A 371 -1.15 -33.80 10.13
C ALA A 371 -1.75 -34.46 8.86
N CYS A 372 -2.18 -33.67 7.88
CA CYS A 372 -2.72 -34.07 6.59
C CYS A 372 -1.68 -34.28 5.49
N HIS A 373 -0.70 -33.40 5.38
CA HIS A 373 0.24 -33.37 4.26
C HIS A 373 1.63 -32.88 4.68
N THR A 374 2.67 -33.35 4.00
CA THR A 374 4.05 -32.89 4.16
C THR A 374 4.68 -32.78 2.78
N HIS A 375 5.54 -31.77 2.56
CA HIS A 375 6.17 -31.49 1.27
C HIS A 375 7.52 -30.78 1.48
N SER A 376 8.24 -30.39 0.43
CA SER A 376 9.53 -29.70 0.56
C SER A 376 9.38 -28.28 1.15
N PRO A 377 10.41 -27.75 1.82
CA PRO A 377 10.42 -26.36 2.25
C PRO A 377 10.74 -25.37 1.10
N LYS A 378 11.17 -25.84 -0.08
CA LYS A 378 11.70 -24.99 -1.18
C LYS A 378 10.71 -23.89 -1.61
N ALA A 379 9.41 -24.22 -1.60
CA ALA A 379 8.33 -23.30 -1.97
C ALA A 379 7.71 -22.52 -0.79
N GLY A 380 8.18 -22.69 0.46
CA GLY A 380 7.68 -21.95 1.64
C GLY A 380 6.25 -22.30 2.10
N GLN A 381 5.64 -23.36 1.57
CA GLN A 381 4.18 -23.55 1.67
C GLN A 381 3.65 -24.08 3.02
N GLY A 382 4.44 -24.81 3.81
CA GLY A 382 3.90 -25.69 4.86
C GLY A 382 3.05 -24.98 5.91
N MET A 383 3.61 -23.94 6.53
CA MET A 383 2.89 -23.11 7.51
C MET A 383 1.70 -22.35 6.89
N ASN A 384 1.81 -21.94 5.63
CA ASN A 384 0.78 -21.19 4.91
C ASN A 384 -0.45 -22.07 4.63
N VAL A 385 -0.24 -23.20 3.96
CA VAL A 385 -1.30 -24.17 3.62
C VAL A 385 -1.93 -24.74 4.89
N SER A 386 -1.14 -25.05 5.91
CA SER A 386 -1.63 -25.51 7.23
C SER A 386 -2.57 -24.54 7.93
N MET A 387 -2.31 -23.22 7.84
CA MET A 387 -3.25 -22.21 8.34
C MET A 387 -4.48 -22.07 7.45
N MET A 388 -4.36 -22.26 6.12
CA MET A 388 -5.52 -22.22 5.20
C MET A 388 -6.47 -23.41 5.38
N ASP A 389 -5.97 -24.60 5.72
CA ASP A 389 -6.81 -25.75 6.11
C ASP A 389 -7.68 -25.41 7.31
N SER A 390 -7.04 -24.83 8.33
CA SER A 390 -7.68 -24.39 9.57
C SER A 390 -8.70 -23.27 9.33
N TYR A 391 -8.38 -22.33 8.43
CA TYR A 391 -9.26 -21.23 8.02
C TYR A 391 -10.50 -21.73 7.26
N ASN A 392 -10.35 -22.76 6.41
CA ASN A 392 -11.45 -23.42 5.70
C ASN A 392 -12.37 -24.20 6.65
N LEU A 393 -11.79 -24.99 7.57
CA LEU A 393 -12.55 -25.82 8.52
C LEU A 393 -13.32 -24.99 9.56
N ALA A 394 -12.71 -23.93 10.11
CA ALA A 394 -13.23 -23.23 11.27
C ALA A 394 -14.67 -22.70 11.10
N TRP A 395 -14.99 -22.11 9.95
CA TRP A 395 -16.33 -21.56 9.73
C TRP A 395 -17.38 -22.66 9.49
N LYS A 396 -17.00 -23.72 8.79
CA LYS A 396 -17.86 -24.89 8.53
C LYS A 396 -18.22 -25.60 9.84
N LEU A 397 -17.22 -25.84 10.69
CA LEU A 397 -17.39 -26.45 12.01
C LEU A 397 -18.22 -25.55 12.96
N ALA A 398 -17.97 -24.24 12.97
CA ALA A 398 -18.78 -23.30 13.75
C ALA A 398 -20.25 -23.23 13.28
N TYR A 399 -20.50 -23.31 11.96
CA TYR A 399 -21.87 -23.34 11.41
C TYR A 399 -22.62 -24.59 11.85
N SER A 400 -21.97 -25.76 11.76
CA SER A 400 -22.57 -27.03 12.19
C SER A 400 -22.87 -27.04 13.69
N ILE A 401 -21.91 -26.63 14.54
CA ILE A 401 -22.09 -26.61 16.01
C ILE A 401 -23.15 -25.61 16.45
N ASN A 402 -23.26 -24.45 15.80
CA ASN A 402 -24.24 -23.42 16.14
C ASN A 402 -25.64 -23.70 15.57
N GLY A 403 -25.87 -24.78 14.81
CA GLY A 403 -27.16 -25.09 14.21
C GLY A 403 -27.53 -24.19 13.03
N LEU A 404 -26.53 -23.72 12.27
CA LEU A 404 -26.69 -22.75 11.18
C LEU A 404 -26.78 -23.38 9.78
N THR A 405 -26.54 -24.68 9.63
CA THR A 405 -26.83 -25.43 8.40
C THR A 405 -28.19 -26.13 8.51
N PRO A 406 -28.89 -26.39 7.39
CA PRO A 406 -30.15 -27.14 7.41
C PRO A 406 -30.03 -28.54 8.03
N ASP A 407 -28.90 -29.21 7.79
CA ASP A 407 -28.63 -30.55 8.31
C ASP A 407 -28.35 -30.52 9.83
N SER A 408 -27.59 -29.53 10.31
CA SER A 408 -27.22 -29.38 11.73
C SER A 408 -28.41 -29.11 12.68
N ALA A 409 -29.55 -28.66 12.16
CA ALA A 409 -30.77 -28.50 12.93
C ALA A 409 -31.38 -29.85 13.39
N LEU A 410 -30.94 -30.98 12.82
CA LEU A 410 -31.43 -32.33 13.12
C LEU A 410 -30.31 -33.18 13.75
N SER A 411 -30.35 -33.31 15.09
CA SER A 411 -29.34 -34.02 15.87
C SER A 411 -29.07 -35.45 15.36
N GLY A 412 -27.84 -35.70 14.92
CA GLY A 412 -27.38 -37.01 14.44
C GLY A 412 -27.45 -37.23 12.93
N LYS A 413 -27.92 -36.25 12.14
CA LYS A 413 -27.79 -36.27 10.68
C LYS A 413 -26.36 -35.85 10.25
N PRO A 414 -25.77 -36.44 9.21
CA PRO A 414 -24.54 -35.91 8.59
C PRO A 414 -24.75 -34.50 8.05
N ASP A 415 -23.89 -33.57 8.46
CA ASP A 415 -23.85 -32.21 7.90
C ASP A 415 -23.01 -32.20 6.62
N SER A 416 -23.69 -32.04 5.49
CA SER A 416 -23.10 -32.01 4.15
C SER A 416 -22.11 -30.85 3.94
N LEU A 417 -22.15 -29.80 4.77
CA LEU A 417 -21.15 -28.72 4.74
C LEU A 417 -19.76 -29.21 5.18
N LEU A 418 -19.69 -30.14 6.14
CA LEU A 418 -18.42 -30.62 6.70
C LEU A 418 -17.65 -31.50 5.71
N ASP A 419 -18.34 -32.23 4.82
CA ASP A 419 -17.71 -33.02 3.76
C ASP A 419 -16.88 -32.16 2.78
N THR A 420 -17.31 -30.91 2.57
CA THR A 420 -16.58 -29.97 1.70
C THR A 420 -15.21 -29.56 2.24
N TYR A 421 -14.89 -29.82 3.52
CA TYR A 421 -13.53 -29.59 4.03
C TYR A 421 -12.53 -30.55 3.37
N HIS A 422 -12.82 -31.85 3.36
CA HIS A 422 -11.94 -32.84 2.72
C HIS A 422 -11.86 -32.59 1.22
N VAL A 423 -13.00 -32.45 0.53
CA VAL A 423 -13.06 -32.23 -0.93
C VAL A 423 -12.23 -31.00 -1.35
N GLU A 424 -12.27 -29.91 -0.60
CA GLU A 424 -11.54 -28.69 -0.94
C GLU A 424 -10.07 -28.70 -0.56
N ARG A 425 -9.72 -29.28 0.59
CA ARG A 425 -8.35 -29.19 1.13
C ARG A 425 -7.47 -30.37 0.72
N HIS A 426 -8.06 -31.53 0.43
CA HIS A 426 -7.33 -32.67 -0.13
C HIS A 426 -6.89 -32.39 -1.56
N THR A 427 -7.78 -31.91 -2.44
CA THR A 427 -7.42 -31.56 -3.83
C THR A 427 -6.28 -30.54 -3.88
N ILE A 428 -6.34 -29.47 -3.10
CA ILE A 428 -5.26 -28.47 -3.06
C ILE A 428 -3.96 -29.03 -2.44
N ALA A 429 -4.03 -30.02 -1.54
CA ALA A 429 -2.85 -30.72 -1.04
C ALA A 429 -2.25 -31.70 -2.07
N GLN A 430 -3.06 -32.28 -2.96
CA GLN A 430 -2.59 -33.08 -4.09
C GLN A 430 -1.91 -32.20 -5.15
N GLU A 431 -2.56 -31.11 -5.57
CA GLU A 431 -1.98 -30.10 -6.48
C GLU A 431 -0.65 -29.54 -5.94
N LEU A 432 -0.57 -29.29 -4.63
CA LEU A 432 0.65 -28.87 -3.94
C LEU A 432 1.77 -29.91 -4.03
N ILE A 433 1.46 -31.20 -3.94
CA ILE A 433 2.45 -32.28 -4.04
C ILE A 433 2.90 -32.49 -5.48
N GLU A 434 2.01 -32.37 -6.45
CA GLU A 434 2.35 -32.44 -7.88
C GLU A 434 3.25 -31.27 -8.27
N PHE A 435 2.89 -30.04 -7.85
CA PHE A 435 3.73 -28.86 -8.02
C PHE A 435 5.07 -28.99 -7.28
N ASP A 436 5.09 -29.39 -6.00
CA ASP A 436 6.31 -29.50 -5.22
C ASP A 436 7.22 -30.64 -5.70
N ARG A 437 6.68 -31.73 -6.28
CA ARG A 437 7.47 -32.77 -6.94
C ARG A 437 8.19 -32.20 -8.17
N ALA A 438 7.47 -31.46 -9.03
CA ALA A 438 8.06 -30.82 -10.21
C ALA A 438 9.07 -29.72 -9.83
N PHE A 439 8.73 -28.87 -8.86
CA PHE A 439 9.62 -27.81 -8.39
C PHE A 439 10.87 -28.37 -7.68
N SER A 440 10.71 -29.43 -6.87
CA SER A 440 11.82 -30.02 -6.12
C SER A 440 12.85 -30.70 -7.00
N SER A 441 12.44 -31.37 -8.09
CA SER A 441 13.37 -32.05 -9.00
C SER A 441 14.23 -31.05 -9.77
N MET A 442 13.63 -30.01 -10.38
CA MET A 442 14.38 -28.96 -11.08
C MET A 442 15.43 -28.31 -10.19
N PHE A 443 15.01 -27.89 -8.98
CA PHE A 443 15.86 -27.22 -7.99
C PHE A 443 16.84 -28.18 -7.28
N SER A 444 16.99 -29.42 -7.74
CA SER A 444 17.99 -30.39 -7.27
C SER A 444 18.86 -30.93 -8.41
N GLY A 445 18.48 -30.70 -9.68
CA GLY A 445 19.25 -31.11 -10.86
C GLY A 445 20.38 -30.15 -11.21
N LYS A 446 21.30 -30.60 -12.07
CA LYS A 446 22.37 -29.76 -12.65
C LYS A 446 21.83 -28.98 -13.85
N ILE A 447 22.08 -27.67 -13.89
CA ILE A 447 21.74 -26.78 -15.02
C ILE A 447 22.95 -26.72 -15.96
N GLY A 448 22.98 -27.62 -16.93
CA GLY A 448 24.10 -27.84 -17.85
C GLY A 448 25.31 -28.54 -17.19
N SER A 449 26.25 -29.15 -17.94
CA SER A 449 26.26 -29.47 -19.37
C SER A 449 26.05 -30.98 -19.60
N GLY A 450 25.45 -31.37 -20.73
CA GLY A 450 25.13 -32.78 -21.03
C GLY A 450 26.34 -33.62 -21.48
N GLU A 451 27.19 -34.03 -20.54
CA GLU A 451 28.19 -35.09 -20.79
C GLU A 451 27.64 -36.49 -20.46
N ASP A 452 26.72 -36.61 -19.50
CA ASP A 452 26.14 -37.88 -19.01
C ASP A 452 24.84 -38.32 -19.74
N GLY A 453 24.47 -37.68 -20.86
CA GLY A 453 23.34 -38.10 -21.70
C GLY A 453 21.92 -37.85 -21.14
N VAL A 454 21.79 -37.14 -20.01
CA VAL A 454 20.51 -36.67 -19.47
C VAL A 454 20.31 -35.19 -19.81
N GLU A 455 19.15 -34.82 -20.36
CA GLU A 455 18.80 -33.42 -20.61
C GLU A 455 18.59 -32.67 -19.29
N GLY A 456 19.55 -31.82 -18.92
CA GLY A 456 19.40 -30.85 -17.83
C GLY A 456 18.50 -29.69 -18.25
N LEU A 457 17.66 -29.22 -17.33
CA LEU A 457 16.72 -28.12 -17.60
C LEU A 457 17.43 -26.81 -17.95
N THR A 458 16.82 -26.02 -18.83
CA THR A 458 17.31 -24.69 -19.17
C THR A 458 16.85 -23.63 -18.16
N HIS A 459 17.57 -22.51 -18.08
CA HIS A 459 17.18 -21.37 -17.25
C HIS A 459 15.80 -20.82 -17.62
N ASP A 460 15.47 -20.78 -18.91
CA ASP A 460 14.18 -20.28 -19.38
C ASP A 460 13.02 -21.21 -18.97
N GLN A 461 13.20 -22.53 -19.02
CA GLN A 461 12.22 -23.50 -18.50
C GLN A 461 12.01 -23.33 -16.99
N PHE A 462 13.10 -23.13 -16.23
CA PHE A 462 13.04 -22.90 -14.79
C PHE A 462 12.31 -21.59 -14.44
N LEU A 463 12.57 -20.50 -15.18
CA LEU A 463 11.84 -19.24 -15.06
C LEU A 463 10.36 -19.38 -15.45
N GLU A 464 10.04 -20.14 -16.49
CA GLU A 464 8.66 -20.38 -16.93
C GLU A 464 7.86 -21.14 -15.86
N VAL A 465 8.41 -22.22 -15.30
CA VAL A 465 7.73 -22.99 -14.24
C VAL A 465 7.69 -22.21 -12.91
N PHE A 466 8.71 -21.41 -12.58
CA PHE A 466 8.65 -20.49 -11.43
C PHE A 466 7.55 -19.43 -11.59
N SER A 467 7.45 -18.81 -12.78
CA SER A 467 6.45 -17.80 -13.11
C SER A 467 5.04 -18.37 -13.12
N THR A 468 4.84 -19.52 -13.75
CA THR A 468 3.55 -20.22 -13.82
C THR A 468 3.12 -20.74 -12.44
N GLY A 469 4.08 -21.28 -11.68
CA GLY A 469 3.89 -21.72 -10.30
C GLY A 469 3.57 -20.58 -9.32
N ASN A 470 3.89 -19.32 -9.66
CA ASN A 470 3.70 -18.16 -8.79
C ASN A 470 2.24 -17.96 -8.36
N GLY A 471 1.28 -18.32 -9.21
CA GLY A 471 -0.14 -18.33 -8.87
C GLY A 471 -0.48 -19.33 -7.77
N PHE A 472 0.19 -20.48 -7.75
CA PHE A 472 -0.01 -21.51 -6.72
C PHE A 472 0.75 -21.16 -5.43
N THR A 473 2.04 -20.83 -5.51
CA THR A 473 2.90 -20.57 -4.33
C THR A 473 2.47 -19.35 -3.52
N SER A 474 1.95 -18.30 -4.17
CA SER A 474 1.36 -17.15 -3.45
C SER A 474 0.08 -17.48 -2.66
N GLY A 475 -0.49 -18.68 -2.88
CA GLY A 475 -1.82 -19.08 -2.44
C GLY A 475 -2.97 -18.31 -3.14
N CYS A 476 -2.65 -17.48 -4.14
CA CYS A 476 -3.60 -16.53 -4.72
C CYS A 476 -4.36 -17.05 -5.95
N GLY A 477 -3.88 -18.12 -6.59
CA GLY A 477 -4.49 -18.75 -7.77
C GLY A 477 -5.33 -20.00 -7.47
N ILE A 478 -5.41 -20.41 -6.20
CA ILE A 478 -6.19 -21.57 -5.72
C ILE A 478 -7.65 -21.50 -6.21
N GLU A 479 -8.14 -22.61 -6.77
CA GLU A 479 -9.51 -22.79 -7.21
C GLU A 479 -10.08 -24.11 -6.66
N TYR A 480 -11.05 -24.02 -5.76
CA TYR A 480 -11.74 -25.21 -5.25
C TYR A 480 -12.60 -25.91 -6.33
N PRO A 481 -12.74 -27.25 -6.26
CA PRO A 481 -13.68 -28.00 -7.11
C PRO A 481 -15.14 -27.67 -6.77
N GLU A 482 -16.04 -27.99 -7.69
CA GLU A 482 -17.50 -27.84 -7.52
C GLU A 482 -18.00 -28.71 -6.35
N ASN A 483 -18.79 -28.08 -5.46
CA ASN A 483 -19.31 -28.71 -4.24
C ASN A 483 -20.51 -27.91 -3.68
N LEU A 484 -21.07 -28.33 -2.52
CA LEU A 484 -22.20 -27.66 -1.86
C LEU A 484 -22.04 -26.13 -1.70
N THR A 485 -20.80 -25.66 -1.58
CA THR A 485 -20.43 -24.26 -1.35
C THR A 485 -19.80 -23.57 -2.57
N VAL A 486 -19.65 -24.28 -3.69
CA VAL A 486 -18.99 -23.83 -4.93
C VAL A 486 -19.77 -24.36 -6.13
N GLU A 487 -20.55 -23.49 -6.76
CA GLU A 487 -21.40 -23.77 -7.91
C GLU A 487 -20.79 -23.07 -9.14
N LYS A 488 -20.15 -23.83 -10.03
CA LYS A 488 -19.41 -23.34 -11.20
C LYS A 488 -20.28 -23.26 -12.44
N GLU A 489 -21.18 -24.23 -12.63
CA GLU A 489 -22.04 -24.27 -13.80
C GLU A 489 -23.22 -23.28 -13.68
N LEU A 490 -23.50 -22.60 -14.79
CA LEU A 490 -24.72 -21.84 -15.01
C LEU A 490 -25.66 -22.71 -15.85
N GLY A 491 -26.96 -22.70 -15.54
CA GLY A 491 -27.96 -23.41 -16.34
C GLY A 491 -27.97 -22.93 -17.80
N GLN A 492 -28.32 -23.80 -18.75
CA GLN A 492 -28.15 -23.55 -20.19
C GLN A 492 -28.86 -22.29 -20.71
N ASP A 493 -29.94 -21.85 -20.06
CA ASP A 493 -30.69 -20.63 -20.39
C ASP A 493 -30.20 -19.36 -19.64
N ILE A 494 -29.26 -19.49 -18.70
CA ILE A 494 -28.81 -18.39 -17.82
C ILE A 494 -27.63 -17.65 -18.46
N LYS A 495 -27.81 -16.35 -18.75
CA LYS A 495 -26.72 -15.48 -19.19
C LYS A 495 -25.69 -15.31 -18.08
N ASN A 496 -24.43 -15.64 -18.36
CA ASN A 496 -23.31 -15.32 -17.48
C ASN A 496 -23.11 -13.79 -17.43
N PRO A 497 -23.21 -13.12 -16.26
CA PRO A 497 -22.95 -11.69 -16.13
C PRO A 497 -21.46 -11.34 -16.12
N VAL A 498 -20.57 -12.35 -16.15
CA VAL A 498 -19.12 -12.20 -16.15
C VAL A 498 -18.54 -12.51 -17.53
N ILE A 499 -17.63 -11.62 -17.97
CA ILE A 499 -17.00 -11.60 -19.29
C ILE A 499 -15.48 -11.74 -19.12
N GLY A 500 -14.88 -12.66 -19.87
CA GLY A 500 -13.43 -12.88 -19.92
C GLY A 500 -12.97 -14.11 -19.15
N THR A 501 -11.68 -14.45 -19.31
CA THR A 501 -11.09 -15.73 -18.87
C THR A 501 -9.84 -15.59 -17.99
N ASP A 502 -9.35 -14.38 -17.75
CA ASP A 502 -8.23 -14.12 -16.84
C ASP A 502 -8.71 -14.04 -15.37
N TYR A 503 -8.96 -15.22 -14.82
CA TYR A 503 -9.35 -15.41 -13.41
C TYR A 503 -8.18 -15.28 -12.42
N LEU A 504 -6.95 -15.02 -12.88
CA LEU A 504 -5.81 -14.69 -12.03
C LEU A 504 -5.70 -13.17 -11.82
N SER A 505 -6.07 -12.37 -12.82
CA SER A 505 -6.16 -10.91 -12.70
C SER A 505 -7.41 -10.40 -11.97
N GLY A 506 -8.33 -11.29 -11.58
CA GLY A 506 -9.42 -10.99 -10.64
C GLY A 506 -10.84 -11.24 -11.14
N ILE A 507 -11.03 -11.72 -12.37
CA ILE A 507 -12.36 -12.00 -12.93
C ILE A 507 -13.10 -13.00 -12.02
N LEU A 508 -14.37 -12.70 -11.69
CA LEU A 508 -15.12 -13.48 -10.72
C LEU A 508 -15.36 -14.90 -11.23
N ARG A 509 -14.99 -15.90 -10.42
CA ARG A 509 -15.17 -17.31 -10.73
C ARG A 509 -15.45 -18.11 -9.45
N PRO A 510 -16.54 -18.89 -9.40
CA PRO A 510 -16.83 -19.76 -8.27
C PRO A 510 -15.67 -20.72 -7.99
N GLY A 511 -15.34 -20.89 -6.71
CA GLY A 511 -14.21 -21.69 -6.24
C GLY A 511 -12.90 -20.91 -6.11
N ARG A 512 -12.76 -19.70 -6.68
CA ARG A 512 -11.59 -18.83 -6.47
C ARG A 512 -11.80 -17.83 -5.33
N ARG A 513 -10.69 -17.35 -4.76
CA ARG A 513 -10.74 -16.23 -3.79
C ARG A 513 -11.26 -14.95 -4.46
N LEU A 514 -11.89 -14.08 -3.68
CA LEU A 514 -12.19 -12.72 -4.11
C LEU A 514 -10.92 -11.86 -4.07
N LEU A 515 -10.48 -11.35 -5.23
CA LEU A 515 -9.35 -10.42 -5.32
C LEU A 515 -9.67 -9.11 -4.60
N ASP A 516 -8.72 -8.62 -3.80
CA ASP A 516 -8.82 -7.32 -3.14
C ASP A 516 -8.73 -6.16 -4.15
N VAL A 517 -9.63 -5.19 -3.99
CA VAL A 517 -9.74 -4.00 -4.84
C VAL A 517 -10.08 -2.79 -3.98
N ARG A 518 -9.64 -1.60 -4.39
CA ARG A 518 -9.77 -0.36 -3.63
C ARG A 518 -11.02 0.40 -4.09
N LEU A 519 -11.92 0.69 -3.16
CA LEU A 519 -13.27 1.19 -3.43
C LEU A 519 -13.69 2.30 -2.49
N LYS A 520 -14.41 3.30 -3.03
CA LYS A 520 -14.86 4.47 -2.26
C LYS A 520 -16.21 4.18 -1.60
N ARG A 521 -16.21 3.74 -0.34
CA ARG A 521 -17.40 3.62 0.52
C ARG A 521 -18.21 4.92 0.49
N HIS A 522 -19.51 4.84 0.32
CA HIS A 522 -20.32 6.00 0.01
C HIS A 522 -20.62 6.89 1.22
N ALA A 523 -20.97 6.29 2.38
CA ALA A 523 -21.47 7.04 3.54
C ALA A 523 -20.49 8.06 4.13
N ASP A 524 -19.20 7.69 4.25
CA ASP A 524 -18.11 8.55 4.74
C ASP A 524 -17.10 8.92 3.66
N GLY A 525 -17.14 8.24 2.50
CA GLY A 525 -16.22 8.35 1.38
C GLY A 525 -15.06 7.33 1.39
N ASN A 526 -14.90 6.45 2.38
CA ASN A 526 -13.62 5.75 2.60
C ASN A 526 -13.15 4.77 1.47
N ARG A 527 -11.89 4.87 1.00
CA ARG A 527 -11.10 3.90 0.16
C ARG A 527 -10.84 2.67 0.98
N ARG A 528 -11.82 1.81 1.07
CA ARG A 528 -11.60 0.53 1.72
C ARG A 528 -10.88 -0.32 0.69
N HIS A 529 -9.82 -0.99 1.10
CA HIS A 529 -9.54 -2.28 0.48
C HIS A 529 -10.76 -3.14 0.80
N LEU A 530 -11.36 -3.81 -0.19
CA LEU A 530 -12.58 -4.60 0.03
C LEU A 530 -12.40 -5.58 1.20
N GLN A 531 -11.21 -6.17 1.30
CA GLN A 531 -10.86 -7.08 2.40
C GLN A 531 -10.85 -6.42 3.80
N ASP A 532 -10.76 -5.08 3.92
CA ASP A 532 -10.87 -4.40 5.22
C ASP A 532 -12.30 -4.36 5.79
N ASP A 533 -13.33 -4.49 4.94
CA ASP A 533 -14.73 -4.65 5.36
C ASP A 533 -15.15 -6.14 5.38
N PHE A 534 -14.31 -7.06 4.87
CA PHE A 534 -14.56 -8.51 4.85
C PHE A 534 -13.85 -9.22 6.03
N LEU A 535 -14.00 -8.69 7.25
CA LEU A 535 -13.38 -9.24 8.45
C LEU A 535 -13.72 -10.72 8.66
N SER A 536 -12.75 -11.52 9.10
CA SER A 536 -12.90 -12.95 9.40
C SER A 536 -13.77 -13.12 10.65
N THR A 537 -15.08 -13.21 10.44
CA THR A 537 -16.10 -13.28 11.50
C THR A 537 -17.16 -14.36 11.25
N GLY A 538 -16.86 -15.32 10.35
CA GLY A 538 -17.74 -16.44 10.03
C GLY A 538 -18.91 -16.10 9.08
N ARG A 539 -19.04 -14.86 8.63
CA ARG A 539 -20.22 -14.37 7.90
C ARG A 539 -20.13 -14.58 6.39
N PHE A 540 -21.21 -15.05 5.77
CA PHE A 540 -21.40 -15.00 4.32
C PHE A 540 -21.67 -13.57 3.86
N ARG A 541 -21.32 -13.27 2.60
CA ARG A 541 -21.56 -11.97 1.98
C ARG A 541 -22.28 -12.11 0.65
N ILE A 542 -23.28 -11.26 0.41
CA ILE A 542 -23.83 -11.04 -0.94
C ILE A 542 -23.15 -9.79 -1.49
N LEU A 543 -22.30 -9.98 -2.48
CA LEU A 543 -21.66 -8.93 -3.25
C LEU A 543 -22.58 -8.58 -4.44
N CYS A 544 -23.27 -7.45 -4.34
CA CYS A 544 -24.12 -6.93 -5.41
C CYS A 544 -23.35 -5.85 -6.18
N LEU A 545 -22.93 -6.17 -7.41
CA LEU A 545 -22.46 -5.19 -8.38
C LEU A 545 -23.67 -4.68 -9.16
N THR A 546 -24.22 -3.54 -8.78
CA THR A 546 -25.40 -2.97 -9.45
C THR A 546 -25.10 -2.61 -10.90
N SER A 547 -26.12 -2.47 -11.74
CA SER A 547 -25.95 -1.85 -13.06
C SER A 547 -25.95 -0.31 -12.93
N SER A 548 -25.81 0.37 -14.07
CA SER A 548 -25.92 1.83 -14.17
C SER A 548 -27.32 2.39 -13.86
N ASP A 549 -28.35 1.54 -13.73
CA ASP A 549 -29.75 1.92 -13.53
C ASP A 549 -30.18 2.13 -12.07
N LEU A 550 -29.27 1.98 -11.10
CA LEU A 550 -29.53 2.05 -9.64
C LEU A 550 -30.35 3.27 -9.14
N LEU A 551 -30.45 4.34 -9.93
CA LEU A 551 -31.17 5.57 -9.61
C LEU A 551 -32.57 5.65 -10.21
N ASP A 552 -32.96 4.66 -11.02
CA ASP A 552 -34.34 4.41 -11.42
C ASP A 552 -34.99 3.50 -10.36
N PRO A 553 -36.08 3.91 -9.68
CA PRO A 553 -36.81 3.04 -8.77
C PRO A 553 -37.28 1.73 -9.42
N GLU A 554 -37.53 1.74 -10.73
CA GLU A 554 -37.95 0.57 -11.51
C GLU A 554 -36.82 -0.14 -12.26
N GLY A 555 -35.58 0.34 -12.13
CA GLY A 555 -34.38 -0.34 -12.63
C GLY A 555 -34.17 -1.71 -11.98
N ILE A 556 -33.46 -2.60 -12.69
CA ILE A 556 -33.16 -3.96 -12.22
C ILE A 556 -32.44 -3.88 -10.87
N SER A 557 -31.40 -3.04 -10.75
CA SER A 557 -30.62 -2.89 -9.53
C SER A 557 -31.47 -2.49 -8.31
N ALA A 558 -32.45 -1.61 -8.53
CA ALA A 558 -33.33 -1.14 -7.48
C ALA A 558 -34.32 -2.22 -7.05
N LYS A 559 -34.81 -3.04 -7.99
CA LYS A 559 -35.64 -4.23 -7.72
C LYS A 559 -34.86 -5.33 -7.02
N THR A 560 -33.64 -5.63 -7.46
CA THR A 560 -32.71 -6.59 -6.82
C THR A 560 -32.44 -6.23 -5.37
N LEU A 561 -32.11 -4.97 -5.07
CA LEU A 561 -31.84 -4.52 -3.70
C LEU A 561 -33.09 -4.56 -2.80
N ARG A 562 -34.29 -4.26 -3.36
CA ARG A 562 -35.56 -4.45 -2.63
C ARG A 562 -35.81 -5.92 -2.32
N SER A 563 -35.64 -6.81 -3.31
CA SER A 563 -35.80 -8.26 -3.14
C SER A 563 -34.84 -8.80 -2.07
N LEU A 564 -33.53 -8.55 -2.22
CA LEU A 564 -32.51 -8.94 -1.24
C LEU A 564 -32.81 -8.40 0.17
N GLY A 565 -33.33 -7.17 0.29
CA GLY A 565 -33.66 -6.54 1.58
C GLY A 565 -34.96 -7.03 2.23
N ALA A 566 -35.81 -7.75 1.49
CA ALA A 566 -37.16 -8.16 1.87
C ALA A 566 -37.36 -9.68 1.96
N SER A 567 -36.90 -10.47 0.98
CA SER A 567 -36.93 -11.94 1.04
C SER A 567 -35.64 -12.50 1.64
N VAL A 568 -34.50 -12.24 1.01
CA VAL A 568 -33.23 -12.94 1.30
C VAL A 568 -32.68 -12.58 2.67
N ILE A 569 -32.23 -11.34 2.90
CA ILE A 569 -31.56 -10.95 4.16
C ILE A 569 -32.41 -11.23 5.41
N PRO A 570 -33.75 -10.98 5.43
CA PRO A 570 -34.59 -11.29 6.58
C PRO A 570 -34.87 -12.77 6.84
N HIS A 571 -34.57 -13.68 5.89
CA HIS A 571 -34.71 -15.12 6.09
C HIS A 571 -33.68 -15.68 7.09
N PHE A 572 -32.53 -15.02 7.22
CA PHE A 572 -31.40 -15.49 8.01
C PHE A 572 -31.43 -15.01 9.47
N PRO A 573 -30.82 -15.79 10.40
CA PRO A 573 -30.49 -15.29 11.72
C PRO A 573 -29.66 -13.99 11.64
N ALA A 574 -29.98 -13.03 12.50
CA ALA A 574 -29.32 -11.73 12.49
C ALA A 574 -27.79 -11.87 12.60
N SER A 575 -27.08 -11.31 11.62
CA SER A 575 -25.61 -11.35 11.49
C SER A 575 -24.98 -12.70 11.10
N THR A 576 -25.65 -13.60 10.37
CA THR A 576 -24.92 -14.61 9.57
C THR A 576 -24.58 -14.14 8.16
N LEU A 577 -25.39 -13.23 7.61
CA LEU A 577 -25.28 -12.72 6.24
C LEU A 577 -25.03 -11.20 6.22
N GLU A 578 -24.16 -10.76 5.32
CA GLU A 578 -23.82 -9.35 5.11
C GLU A 578 -24.02 -8.93 3.64
N GLN A 579 -24.86 -7.93 3.38
CA GLN A 579 -24.91 -7.35 2.03
C GLN A 579 -23.78 -6.32 1.87
N VAL A 580 -23.07 -6.42 0.74
CA VAL A 580 -22.06 -5.49 0.25
C VAL A 580 -22.49 -5.06 -1.13
N VAL A 581 -22.59 -3.75 -1.36
CA VAL A 581 -23.08 -3.21 -2.63
C VAL A 581 -22.01 -2.35 -3.26
N ILE A 582 -21.67 -2.65 -4.51
CA ILE A 582 -20.77 -1.87 -5.34
C ILE A 582 -21.60 -1.30 -6.49
N HIS A 583 -21.42 -0.02 -6.80
CA HIS A 583 -22.09 0.63 -7.92
C HIS A 583 -21.12 1.09 -9.01
N PRO A 584 -21.51 1.10 -10.29
CA PRO A 584 -20.70 1.59 -11.38
C PRO A 584 -20.85 3.12 -11.48
N ARG A 585 -20.31 3.71 -12.55
CA ARG A 585 -20.50 5.15 -12.81
C ARG A 585 -21.95 5.44 -13.16
N LEU A 586 -22.68 6.05 -12.23
CA LEU A 586 -24.09 6.40 -12.39
C LEU A 586 -24.25 7.68 -13.22
N ASN A 587 -25.33 7.74 -14.02
CA ASN A 587 -25.60 8.84 -14.96
C ASN A 587 -26.02 10.16 -14.29
N LYS A 588 -26.33 10.13 -12.99
CA LYS A 588 -26.71 11.29 -12.17
C LYS A 588 -26.02 11.20 -10.81
N THR A 589 -25.78 12.35 -10.16
CA THR A 589 -25.49 12.36 -8.72
C THR A 589 -26.77 12.01 -7.94
N PHE A 590 -26.60 11.33 -6.81
CA PHE A 590 -27.73 10.82 -6.02
C PHE A 590 -27.66 11.24 -4.55
N THR A 591 -28.79 11.15 -3.88
CA THR A 591 -28.93 11.24 -2.42
C THR A 591 -29.55 9.94 -1.90
N TRP A 592 -29.54 9.70 -0.58
CA TRP A 592 -30.21 8.55 0.03
C TRP A 592 -31.73 8.45 -0.23
N ARG A 593 -32.37 9.45 -0.88
CA ARG A 593 -33.76 9.39 -1.35
C ARG A 593 -33.92 8.85 -2.79
N ASN A 594 -32.82 8.67 -3.51
CA ASN A 594 -32.78 8.26 -4.92
C ASN A 594 -32.29 6.81 -5.11
N VAL A 595 -32.23 6.05 -4.02
CA VAL A 595 -31.79 4.65 -3.96
C VAL A 595 -32.71 3.89 -2.99
N PRO A 596 -32.85 2.56 -3.10
CA PRO A 596 -33.72 1.77 -2.22
C PRO A 596 -33.40 1.96 -0.73
N GLN A 597 -34.42 2.02 0.13
CA GLN A 597 -34.24 2.23 1.57
C GLN A 597 -33.49 1.06 2.23
N GLU A 598 -33.61 -0.14 1.66
CA GLU A 598 -32.94 -1.38 2.01
C GLU A 598 -31.42 -1.21 1.99
N LEU A 599 -30.90 -0.49 0.98
CA LEU A 599 -29.48 -0.19 0.84
C LEU A 599 -28.95 0.59 2.04
N LYS A 600 -29.72 1.56 2.53
CA LYS A 600 -29.35 2.31 3.73
C LYS A 600 -29.53 1.45 5.00
N LYS A 601 -30.61 0.69 5.08
CA LYS A 601 -30.96 -0.17 6.23
C LYS A 601 -29.94 -1.29 6.49
N HIS A 602 -29.42 -1.91 5.43
CA HIS A 602 -28.59 -3.12 5.52
C HIS A 602 -27.12 -2.91 5.10
N SER A 603 -26.83 -1.83 4.36
CA SER A 603 -25.55 -1.67 3.65
C SER A 603 -24.96 -0.25 3.68
N GLU A 604 -25.45 0.70 4.50
CA GLU A 604 -24.94 2.09 4.51
C GLU A 604 -23.40 2.17 4.61
N MET A 605 -22.81 1.37 5.50
CA MET A 605 -21.35 1.28 5.70
C MET A 605 -20.65 0.20 4.86
N ARG A 606 -21.37 -0.48 3.97
CA ARG A 606 -20.87 -1.49 3.01
C ARG A 606 -21.36 -1.21 1.57
N PHE A 607 -21.68 0.04 1.27
CA PHE A 607 -22.07 0.53 -0.04
C PHE A 607 -20.92 1.36 -0.62
N HIS A 608 -20.49 1.06 -1.84
CA HIS A 608 -19.23 1.56 -2.39
C HIS A 608 -19.37 1.94 -3.88
N SER A 609 -18.59 2.94 -4.30
CA SER A 609 -18.32 3.19 -5.71
C SER A 609 -17.18 2.28 -6.19
N GLY A 610 -17.46 1.50 -7.24
CA GLY A 610 -16.53 0.59 -7.91
C GLY A 610 -15.77 1.21 -9.08
N TYR A 611 -15.68 2.53 -9.17
CA TYR A 611 -14.98 3.25 -10.25
C TYR A 611 -14.12 4.45 -9.78
N ASP A 612 -14.10 4.75 -8.48
CA ASP A 612 -13.39 5.92 -7.93
C ASP A 612 -11.88 5.71 -7.68
N ILE A 613 -11.39 4.46 -7.72
CA ILE A 613 -9.97 4.10 -7.57
C ILE A 613 -9.58 2.98 -8.52
N ASP A 614 -10.03 1.78 -8.21
CA ASP A 614 -9.93 0.63 -9.10
C ASP A 614 -11.25 0.51 -9.87
N ASP A 615 -11.14 0.06 -11.11
CA ASP A 615 -12.29 -0.26 -11.95
C ASP A 615 -12.75 -1.67 -11.60
N VAL A 616 -13.56 -1.77 -10.55
CA VAL A 616 -13.97 -3.05 -9.95
C VAL A 616 -14.74 -3.89 -10.97
N TYR A 617 -15.56 -3.24 -11.81
CA TYR A 617 -16.33 -3.89 -12.86
C TYR A 617 -15.40 -4.55 -13.89
N LYS A 618 -14.41 -3.80 -14.40
CA LYS A 618 -13.41 -4.36 -15.31
C LYS A 618 -12.56 -5.46 -14.67
N ILE A 619 -12.14 -5.31 -13.42
CA ILE A 619 -11.31 -6.31 -12.72
C ILE A 619 -12.10 -7.61 -12.48
N TYR A 620 -13.36 -7.50 -12.09
CA TYR A 620 -14.25 -8.63 -11.82
C TYR A 620 -14.94 -9.21 -13.08
N GLY A 621 -14.73 -8.59 -14.24
CA GLY A 621 -15.30 -9.01 -15.53
C GLY A 621 -16.79 -8.68 -15.71
N VAL A 622 -17.38 -7.84 -14.86
CA VAL A 622 -18.82 -7.55 -14.87
C VAL A 622 -19.13 -6.35 -15.75
N ASP A 623 -20.10 -6.48 -16.67
CA ASP A 623 -20.59 -5.36 -17.48
C ASP A 623 -21.36 -4.32 -16.62
N PRO A 624 -20.94 -3.04 -16.56
CA PRO A 624 -21.66 -1.98 -15.87
C PRO A 624 -23.11 -1.75 -16.32
N ALA A 625 -23.49 -2.19 -17.52
CA ALA A 625 -24.87 -2.11 -18.01
C ALA A 625 -25.77 -3.24 -17.49
N GLN A 626 -25.20 -4.39 -17.09
CA GLN A 626 -25.93 -5.56 -16.63
C GLN A 626 -25.82 -5.78 -15.12
N GLY A 627 -24.63 -5.59 -14.55
CA GLY A 627 -24.33 -5.90 -13.15
C GLY A 627 -24.28 -7.41 -12.85
N ALA A 628 -24.03 -7.77 -11.60
CA ALA A 628 -23.94 -9.15 -11.14
C ALA A 628 -24.23 -9.28 -9.63
N LEU A 629 -24.69 -10.46 -9.21
CA LEU A 629 -24.69 -10.93 -7.83
C LEU A 629 -23.61 -12.01 -7.67
N ALA A 630 -22.88 -11.98 -6.55
CA ALA A 630 -22.00 -13.08 -6.16
C ALA A 630 -22.14 -13.40 -4.66
N VAL A 631 -22.23 -14.69 -4.32
CA VAL A 631 -22.10 -15.15 -2.94
C VAL A 631 -20.61 -15.28 -2.63
N ILE A 632 -20.15 -14.63 -1.56
CA ILE A 632 -18.80 -14.76 -1.04
C ILE A 632 -18.87 -15.47 0.32
N ARG A 633 -18.13 -16.57 0.44
CA ARG A 633 -18.03 -17.40 1.64
C ARG A 633 -17.33 -16.69 2.80
N PRO A 634 -17.47 -17.19 4.04
CA PRO A 634 -16.76 -16.66 5.21
C PRO A 634 -15.22 -16.64 5.08
N ASP A 635 -14.65 -17.57 4.30
CA ASP A 635 -13.23 -17.65 3.98
C ASP A 635 -12.80 -16.78 2.77
N GLY A 636 -13.71 -15.97 2.24
CA GLY A 636 -13.45 -15.01 1.16
C GLY A 636 -13.33 -15.64 -0.24
N TYR A 637 -13.84 -16.86 -0.44
CA TYR A 637 -13.98 -17.49 -1.75
C TYR A 637 -15.36 -17.23 -2.37
N VAL A 638 -15.43 -17.10 -3.69
CA VAL A 638 -16.68 -16.98 -4.44
C VAL A 638 -17.40 -18.35 -4.43
N GLY A 639 -18.65 -18.39 -3.97
CA GLY A 639 -19.45 -19.61 -3.88
C GLY A 639 -20.39 -19.81 -5.08
N THR A 640 -21.05 -18.75 -5.56
CA THR A 640 -21.82 -18.77 -6.81
C THR A 640 -21.94 -17.35 -7.37
N ILE A 641 -22.36 -17.23 -8.63
CA ILE A 641 -22.61 -15.99 -9.36
C ILE A 641 -23.98 -16.09 -10.03
N ALA A 642 -24.73 -14.98 -10.05
CA ALA A 642 -26.03 -14.86 -10.70
C ALA A 642 -26.19 -13.46 -11.34
N ALA A 643 -27.12 -13.33 -12.29
CA ALA A 643 -27.53 -12.03 -12.82
C ALA A 643 -28.34 -11.22 -11.78
N LEU A 644 -28.61 -9.93 -12.02
CA LEU A 644 -29.33 -9.08 -11.06
C LEU A 644 -30.81 -9.44 -10.92
N ASP A 645 -31.44 -9.97 -11.95
CA ASP A 645 -32.81 -10.53 -11.93
C ASP A 645 -32.88 -11.90 -11.26
N ASP A 646 -31.85 -12.74 -11.42
CA ASP A 646 -31.74 -14.07 -10.80
C ASP A 646 -31.33 -14.02 -9.30
N VAL A 647 -32.16 -13.35 -8.49
CA VAL A 647 -32.08 -13.40 -7.03
C VAL A 647 -32.41 -14.81 -6.52
N ASN A 648 -33.21 -15.58 -7.26
CA ASN A 648 -33.63 -16.93 -6.90
C ASN A 648 -32.43 -17.88 -6.79
N ARG A 649 -31.45 -17.82 -7.70
CA ARG A 649 -30.20 -18.58 -7.60
C ARG A 649 -29.44 -18.29 -6.31
N ILE A 650 -29.38 -17.02 -5.89
CA ILE A 650 -28.76 -16.63 -4.61
C ILE A 650 -29.55 -17.13 -3.39
N GLU A 651 -30.88 -17.13 -3.44
CA GLU A 651 -31.75 -17.68 -2.37
C GLU A 651 -31.69 -19.22 -2.31
N SER A 652 -31.54 -19.88 -3.47
CA SER A 652 -31.45 -21.34 -3.59
C SER A 652 -30.06 -21.93 -3.36
N HIS A 653 -29.01 -21.09 -3.37
CA HIS A 653 -27.63 -21.53 -3.18
C HIS A 653 -27.52 -22.26 -1.83
N ARG A 654 -27.10 -23.54 -1.86
CA ARG A 654 -27.49 -24.50 -0.80
C ARG A 654 -26.92 -24.22 0.60
N THR A 655 -25.88 -23.41 0.70
CA THR A 655 -25.35 -22.91 1.99
C THR A 655 -26.16 -21.75 2.60
N LEU A 656 -27.02 -21.13 1.79
CA LEU A 656 -27.93 -20.05 2.15
C LEU A 656 -29.40 -20.52 2.26
N GLY A 657 -29.71 -21.81 2.09
CA GLY A 657 -31.09 -22.26 1.90
C GLY A 657 -31.52 -23.49 2.69
N THR A 658 -31.93 -23.31 3.96
CA THR A 658 -33.18 -23.81 4.60
C THR A 658 -33.13 -23.80 6.13
N GLY A 659 -33.55 -22.68 6.74
CA GLY A 659 -34.04 -22.71 8.12
C GLY A 659 -35.46 -23.31 8.19
N PRO A 660 -35.94 -23.78 9.35
CA PRO A 660 -37.30 -24.30 9.47
C PRO A 660 -38.32 -23.19 9.18
N ALA A 661 -39.16 -23.40 8.16
CA ALA A 661 -40.12 -22.40 7.71
C ALA A 661 -41.12 -22.05 8.82
N ARG A 662 -41.34 -20.74 9.05
CA ARG A 662 -42.61 -20.29 9.60
C ARG A 662 -43.71 -20.66 8.59
N PRO A 663 -44.79 -21.34 8.99
CA PRO A 663 -45.81 -21.81 8.05
C PRO A 663 -46.46 -20.62 7.34
N ARG A 664 -46.46 -20.62 6.01
CA ARG A 664 -47.23 -19.65 5.22
C ARG A 664 -48.72 -19.92 5.41
N SER A 665 -49.46 -18.87 5.75
CA SER A 665 -50.92 -18.78 5.69
C SER A 665 -51.38 -18.48 4.24
N SER A 666 -52.60 -18.85 3.84
CA SER A 666 -53.06 -19.00 2.44
C SER A 666 -54.40 -18.31 2.10
N THR A 667 -54.81 -18.23 0.82
CA THR A 667 -56.18 -18.14 0.19
C THR A 667 -56.76 -16.83 -0.43
N SER A 668 -57.85 -16.17 0.04
CA SER A 668 -58.53 -15.09 -0.75
C SER A 668 -59.43 -13.99 -0.08
N SER A 669 -58.96 -12.72 -0.14
CA SER A 669 -59.60 -11.53 -0.78
C SER A 669 -60.27 -10.35 0.00
N THR A 670 -60.18 -9.15 -0.63
CA THR A 670 -61.07 -7.93 -0.62
C THR A 670 -60.51 -6.56 -0.13
N LEU A 671 -61.27 -5.47 -0.37
CA LEU A 671 -60.82 -4.08 -0.64
C LEU A 671 -61.27 -2.99 0.36
N ASN A 672 -60.56 -1.86 0.32
CA ASN A 672 -60.98 -0.47 0.64
C ASN A 672 -61.38 -0.07 2.08
N SER A 673 -60.51 0.71 2.74
CA SER A 673 -60.72 2.16 2.92
C SER A 673 -59.55 2.87 3.65
N GLU A 674 -59.11 4.03 3.15
CA GLU A 674 -58.51 5.06 4.01
C GLU A 674 -59.65 5.86 4.69
N PRO A 675 -59.41 6.48 5.87
CA PRO A 675 -59.03 7.90 5.81
C PRO A 675 -58.00 8.39 6.86
N HIS A 676 -57.09 9.24 6.36
CA HIS A 676 -56.55 10.47 6.97
C HIS A 676 -55.73 10.49 8.28
N LEU A 677 -54.60 11.22 8.17
CA LEU A 677 -53.79 11.80 9.26
C LEU A 677 -54.57 12.87 10.07
N PRO A 678 -54.18 13.14 11.34
CA PRO A 678 -53.29 14.28 11.63
C PRO A 678 -52.18 13.93 12.65
N THR A 679 -50.90 14.30 12.51
CA THR A 679 -50.24 15.64 12.53
C THR A 679 -50.29 16.43 13.85
N THR A 680 -49.22 16.26 14.65
CA THR A 680 -48.39 17.29 15.33
C THR A 680 -48.91 18.13 16.52
N GLU A 681 -47.93 18.70 17.24
CA GLU A 681 -48.02 19.74 18.29
C GLU A 681 -48.55 19.29 19.68
N ALA A 682 -48.11 19.86 20.83
CA ALA A 682 -46.89 20.62 21.17
C ALA A 682 -46.63 20.52 22.69
N PHE A 683 -45.45 20.95 23.19
CA PHE A 683 -45.03 20.76 24.59
C PHE A 683 -44.51 22.04 25.26
N ARG A 684 -45.18 22.56 26.31
CA ARG A 684 -44.73 23.67 27.19
C ARG A 684 -45.72 23.92 28.38
N PRO A 685 -45.36 24.62 29.49
CA PRO A 685 -44.52 24.06 30.56
C PRO A 685 -45.00 24.38 32.00
N GLY A 686 -44.31 23.83 33.02
CA GLY A 686 -44.46 24.19 34.44
C GLY A 686 -45.05 23.06 35.30
N THR A 687 -44.85 22.99 36.63
CA THR A 687 -44.08 23.85 37.55
C THR A 687 -43.31 22.97 38.57
N ALA A 688 -42.38 23.55 39.33
CA ALA A 688 -41.51 22.80 40.25
C ALA A 688 -41.91 22.94 41.73
N ARG A 689 -41.74 21.87 42.52
CA ARG A 689 -41.46 21.94 43.96
C ARG A 689 -40.75 20.69 44.49
N SER A 690 -40.17 20.83 45.68
CA SER A 690 -39.22 19.94 46.35
C SER A 690 -39.87 18.99 47.36
N THR A 691 -39.25 17.82 47.60
CA THR A 691 -38.97 17.30 48.97
C THR A 691 -37.84 16.26 48.95
N GLU A 692 -37.39 15.80 50.13
CA GLU A 692 -36.09 15.16 50.35
C GLU A 692 -36.09 13.63 50.53
N ARG A 693 -34.90 13.04 50.29
CA ARG A 693 -34.22 11.96 51.06
C ARG A 693 -34.90 10.60 51.35
N SER A 694 -34.06 9.56 51.16
CA SER A 694 -34.02 8.27 51.89
C SER A 694 -35.14 7.26 51.61
N SER A 695 -34.94 5.93 51.71
CA SER A 695 -33.70 5.12 51.67
C SER A 695 -34.06 3.62 51.60
N SER A 696 -33.16 2.78 51.07
CA SER A 696 -33.17 1.30 51.17
C SER A 696 -34.35 0.61 50.45
N ARG A 697 -34.34 -0.67 50.06
CA ARG A 697 -33.39 -1.75 49.68
C ARG A 697 -34.31 -3.01 49.64
N THR A 698 -33.85 -4.13 49.05
CA THR A 698 -34.56 -5.44 49.01
C THR A 698 -35.69 -5.48 47.95
N ILE A 699 -35.72 -6.29 46.88
CA ILE A 699 -35.23 -7.65 46.49
C ILE A 699 -36.21 -8.80 46.85
N GLN A 700 -36.33 -9.80 45.95
CA GLN A 700 -37.01 -11.11 46.10
C GLN A 700 -38.57 -11.12 46.04
N ASN A 701 -39.27 -12.13 45.49
CA ASN A 701 -38.87 -13.24 44.59
C ASN A 701 -40.05 -13.99 43.91
N VAL A 702 -39.73 -14.91 42.96
CA VAL A 702 -40.35 -16.26 42.73
C VAL A 702 -41.71 -16.45 42.00
N SER A 703 -41.62 -17.04 40.78
CA SER A 703 -42.49 -18.10 40.15
C SER A 703 -43.97 -17.78 39.76
N HIS A 704 -44.70 -18.59 38.95
CA HIS A 704 -44.46 -19.88 38.25
C HIS A 704 -45.38 -20.04 36.99
N ASN A 705 -44.95 -20.83 35.99
CA ASN A 705 -45.69 -21.67 35.01
C ASN A 705 -46.98 -21.22 34.26
N GLY A 706 -47.02 -21.49 32.93
CA GLY A 706 -48.06 -22.37 32.34
C GLY A 706 -48.82 -21.96 31.04
N GLY A 707 -48.66 -22.74 29.94
CA GLY A 707 -49.80 -23.32 29.19
C GLY A 707 -50.37 -22.73 27.86
N ALA A 708 -49.98 -23.32 26.72
CA ALA A 708 -50.79 -23.81 25.56
C ALA A 708 -51.76 -22.93 24.68
N GLY A 709 -51.94 -23.36 23.40
CA GLY A 709 -53.01 -22.99 22.42
C GLY A 709 -52.52 -22.17 21.19
N THR A 710 -52.53 -22.60 19.89
CA THR A 710 -53.61 -22.91 18.89
C THR A 710 -54.49 -21.72 18.46
N GLY A 711 -54.73 -21.37 17.17
CA GLY A 711 -54.25 -21.84 15.85
C GLY A 711 -54.99 -21.19 14.63
N GLN A 712 -54.59 -21.51 13.37
CA GLN A 712 -55.28 -21.34 12.04
C GLN A 712 -55.66 -19.93 11.44
N ASN A 713 -54.93 -19.51 10.37
CA ASN A 713 -55.31 -19.32 8.92
C ASN A 713 -56.80 -19.06 8.51
N PRO A 714 -57.20 -18.37 7.36
CA PRO A 714 -56.46 -17.87 6.16
C PRO A 714 -56.83 -16.45 5.52
N ASP A 715 -56.12 -15.95 4.46
CA ASP A 715 -56.59 -15.35 3.13
C ASP A 715 -55.69 -14.32 2.31
N ASP A 716 -55.81 -14.22 0.94
CA ASP A 716 -54.99 -13.45 -0.09
C ASP A 716 -55.77 -12.66 -1.27
N GLN A 717 -55.56 -12.94 -2.60
CA GLN A 717 -56.19 -12.57 -3.96
C GLN A 717 -57.07 -11.28 -4.26
N SER A 718 -57.30 -10.73 -5.50
CA SER A 718 -56.77 -10.73 -6.92
C SER A 718 -57.60 -9.67 -7.77
N VAL A 719 -57.41 -9.16 -9.03
CA VAL A 719 -56.45 -9.05 -10.19
C VAL A 719 -57.12 -8.17 -11.32
N LEU A 720 -56.49 -7.94 -12.50
CA LEU A 720 -56.96 -7.29 -13.80
C LEU A 720 -56.74 -5.76 -13.95
N HIS A 721 -56.35 -5.16 -15.10
CA HIS A 721 -55.98 -5.61 -16.49
C HIS A 721 -55.22 -4.45 -17.24
N SER A 722 -54.80 -4.39 -18.54
CA SER A 722 -54.81 -5.23 -19.78
C SER A 722 -53.97 -4.59 -20.94
N SER A 723 -53.70 -5.31 -22.05
CA SER A 723 -53.48 -4.82 -23.45
C SER A 723 -52.08 -4.20 -23.82
N VAL A 724 -51.57 -4.12 -25.08
CA VAL A 724 -51.91 -4.70 -26.43
C VAL A 724 -50.72 -4.55 -27.44
N ALA A 725 -50.73 -5.34 -28.55
CA ALA A 725 -49.89 -5.29 -29.80
C ALA A 725 -48.37 -5.59 -29.69
N THR A 726 -47.66 -6.46 -30.47
CA THR A 726 -47.62 -6.94 -31.90
C THR A 726 -46.76 -6.07 -32.85
N GLU A 727 -45.96 -6.55 -33.84
CA GLU A 727 -46.05 -7.77 -34.70
C GLU A 727 -44.68 -8.31 -35.29
N HIS A 728 -44.69 -9.07 -36.41
CA HIS A 728 -43.67 -9.96 -37.09
C HIS A 728 -42.30 -9.34 -37.56
N GLY A 729 -41.28 -10.06 -38.13
CA GLY A 729 -40.97 -11.49 -38.42
C GLY A 729 -39.90 -11.73 -39.56
N ALA A 730 -39.55 -12.99 -39.88
CA ALA A 730 -38.76 -13.50 -41.05
C ALA A 730 -37.19 -13.32 -41.14
N VAL A 731 -36.51 -13.79 -42.23
CA VAL A 731 -35.87 -15.15 -42.41
C VAL A 731 -34.97 -15.28 -43.70
N VAL A 732 -34.07 -16.31 -43.79
CA VAL A 732 -33.43 -17.00 -44.99
C VAL A 732 -31.98 -16.65 -45.53
N LEU A 733 -31.12 -17.71 -45.55
CA LEU A 733 -30.03 -18.25 -46.45
C LEU A 733 -28.79 -17.50 -47.07
N GLU A 734 -27.66 -18.24 -47.01
CA GLU A 734 -26.62 -18.67 -48.03
C GLU A 734 -25.49 -17.80 -48.65
N ASP A 735 -24.31 -18.46 -48.69
CA ASP A 735 -23.18 -18.53 -49.65
C ASP A 735 -22.35 -17.33 -50.18
N GLY A 736 -21.04 -17.57 -50.38
CA GLY A 736 -20.12 -16.64 -51.07
C GLY A 736 -18.61 -16.84 -50.91
N ALA A 737 -18.02 -17.86 -51.57
CA ALA A 737 -16.58 -17.97 -51.88
C ALA A 737 -16.43 -18.23 -53.42
N PRO A 738 -15.25 -18.16 -54.10
CA PRO A 738 -13.86 -18.17 -53.59
C PRO A 738 -12.84 -17.26 -54.35
N GLN A 739 -11.52 -17.46 -54.13
CA GLN A 739 -10.34 -17.21 -55.01
C GLN A 739 -10.12 -15.78 -55.60
N SER A 740 -9.07 -15.01 -55.25
CA SER A 740 -7.61 -15.13 -55.57
C SER A 740 -7.28 -14.96 -57.08
N GLU A 741 -6.23 -14.26 -57.56
CA GLU A 741 -4.92 -13.85 -56.97
C GLU A 741 -4.58 -12.34 -57.28
N LYS A 742 -3.36 -11.77 -57.46
CA LYS A 742 -1.92 -12.19 -57.47
C LYS A 742 -0.93 -11.00 -57.25
N ASN A 743 0.31 -11.32 -56.86
CA ASN A 743 1.62 -10.60 -56.92
C ASN A 743 1.78 -9.07 -57.14
N GLY A 744 2.68 -8.48 -56.33
CA GLY A 744 3.43 -7.25 -56.64
C GLY A 744 4.49 -6.92 -55.56
N ASN A 745 5.78 -7.11 -55.86
CA ASN A 745 6.90 -6.83 -54.93
C ASN A 745 7.45 -5.40 -55.09
N GLU A 746 7.87 -4.76 -54.00
CA GLU A 746 9.17 -4.06 -53.93
C GLU A 746 9.61 -3.79 -52.47
N HIS A 747 10.90 -3.46 -52.26
CA HIS A 747 11.53 -3.37 -50.93
C HIS A 747 11.59 -1.93 -50.36
N GLY A 748 11.52 -1.81 -49.03
CA GLY A 748 11.92 -0.62 -48.27
C GLY A 748 12.19 -0.96 -46.81
N LEU A 749 13.25 -0.40 -46.21
CA LEU A 749 13.60 -0.56 -44.80
C LEU A 749 13.20 0.68 -43.99
N GLU A 750 12.82 0.50 -42.72
CA GLU A 750 13.09 1.33 -41.53
C GLU A 750 12.24 0.80 -40.34
N ALA A 751 12.63 0.85 -39.06
CA ALA A 751 13.95 0.96 -38.44
C ALA A 751 13.88 0.41 -36.99
N VAL A 752 14.94 -0.25 -36.51
CA VAL A 752 15.05 -0.72 -35.12
C VAL A 752 15.27 0.46 -34.15
N ARG A 753 14.79 0.36 -32.91
CA ARG A 753 15.16 1.26 -31.80
C ARG A 753 15.57 0.49 -30.54
N ASP A 754 16.80 0.73 -30.10
CA ASP A 754 17.45 0.10 -28.94
C ASP A 754 16.74 0.36 -27.59
N PRO A 755 16.72 -0.64 -26.67
CA PRO A 755 16.45 -0.46 -25.26
C PRO A 755 17.74 -0.38 -24.41
N LYS A 756 18.59 0.64 -24.65
CA LYS A 756 19.70 0.99 -23.73
C LYS A 756 19.30 2.12 -22.76
N GLU A 757 20.07 2.26 -21.67
CA GLU A 757 19.90 3.21 -20.55
C GLU A 757 18.81 2.91 -19.49
N ARG A 758 19.09 1.94 -18.58
CA ARG A 758 18.53 1.93 -17.21
C ARG A 758 19.59 2.41 -16.20
N GLY A 759 19.81 3.73 -16.11
CA GLY A 759 20.76 4.32 -15.16
C GLY A 759 20.29 4.21 -13.71
N THR A 760 21.19 3.80 -12.80
CA THR A 760 20.89 3.63 -11.37
C THR A 760 20.57 4.96 -10.68
N ASP A 761 19.58 4.93 -9.80
CA ASP A 761 18.96 6.12 -9.23
C ASP A 761 19.85 6.86 -8.23
N LEU A 762 19.58 8.16 -8.05
CA LEU A 762 20.26 9.02 -7.07
C LEU A 762 19.27 9.65 -6.06
N GLU A 763 17.96 9.62 -6.33
CA GLU A 763 16.95 10.30 -5.49
C GLU A 763 16.68 9.57 -4.13
N LYS A 764 17.36 8.45 -3.83
CA LYS A 764 17.35 7.77 -2.51
C LYS A 764 18.58 8.16 -1.66
N GLY A 765 18.41 9.10 -0.73
CA GLY A 765 19.43 9.43 0.28
C GLY A 765 19.52 8.38 1.41
N ALA A 766 20.75 8.01 1.80
CA ALA A 766 21.00 6.93 2.76
C ALA A 766 20.59 7.24 4.22
N GLN A 767 20.14 6.21 4.94
CA GLN A 767 19.97 6.20 6.40
C GLN A 767 21.20 5.53 7.04
N PRO A 768 21.86 6.13 8.04
CA PRO A 768 23.06 5.55 8.64
C PRO A 768 22.76 4.65 9.85
N THR A 769 23.34 3.45 9.84
CA THR A 769 23.69 2.67 11.04
C THR A 769 25.19 2.36 11.02
N SER A 770 25.72 1.74 12.07
CA SER A 770 27.10 1.95 12.51
C SER A 770 27.84 0.70 12.98
N SER A 771 29.18 0.79 12.92
CA SER A 771 30.15 -0.13 13.54
C SER A 771 30.02 -0.22 15.09
N LEU A 772 30.61 -1.17 15.83
CA LEU A 772 31.86 -1.96 15.68
C LEU A 772 31.71 -3.39 16.27
N GLY A 773 32.49 -4.42 15.90
CA GLY A 773 33.44 -4.55 14.77
C GLY A 773 34.69 -5.42 15.06
N LYS A 774 35.48 -5.68 13.99
CA LYS A 774 36.85 -6.30 13.92
C LYS A 774 36.92 -7.82 14.16
N SER A 775 37.80 -8.57 13.46
CA SER A 775 39.08 -8.16 12.83
C SER A 775 39.45 -8.88 11.50
N ASN A 776 40.20 -8.16 10.64
CA ASN A 776 41.32 -8.58 9.76
C ASN A 776 41.39 -10.07 9.28
N SER A 777 41.68 -10.42 8.01
CA SER A 777 42.17 -9.74 6.80
C SER A 777 42.43 -10.82 5.71
N PRO A 778 43.05 -10.56 4.53
CA PRO A 778 43.09 -9.37 3.65
C PRO A 778 42.33 -9.65 2.32
N GLN A 779 41.74 -8.69 1.60
CA GLN A 779 42.32 -7.41 1.21
C GLN A 779 41.30 -6.25 1.34
N ASP A 780 40.41 -6.35 2.33
CA ASP A 780 39.29 -5.42 2.56
C ASP A 780 39.65 -3.94 2.40
N SER A 781 38.96 -3.26 1.48
CA SER A 781 38.95 -1.81 1.51
C SER A 781 38.14 -1.35 2.72
N LYS A 782 38.84 -0.83 3.74
CA LYS A 782 38.31 -0.59 5.09
C LYS A 782 37.19 0.44 5.05
N LEU A 783 35.95 -0.04 5.03
CA LEU A 783 34.77 0.79 4.77
C LEU A 783 34.54 1.78 5.93
N VAL A 784 34.69 3.07 5.64
CA VAL A 784 34.58 4.15 6.62
C VAL A 784 33.13 4.56 6.77
N THR A 785 32.49 4.00 7.80
CA THR A 785 31.12 4.30 8.23
C THR A 785 31.11 5.12 9.54
N TRP A 786 29.96 5.17 10.21
CA TRP A 786 29.78 5.85 11.49
C TRP A 786 30.19 4.94 12.67
N SER A 787 30.64 5.57 13.75
CA SER A 787 31.25 4.91 14.93
C SER A 787 30.24 4.45 15.98
N GLY A 788 28.95 4.80 15.80
CA GLY A 788 27.83 4.44 16.66
C GLY A 788 26.53 5.04 16.09
N PRO A 789 25.34 4.60 16.54
CA PRO A 789 24.08 5.22 16.10
C PRO A 789 24.02 6.68 16.56
N ASP A 790 24.69 6.99 17.67
CA ASP A 790 24.88 8.31 18.27
C ASP A 790 26.18 9.04 17.83
N ASP A 791 26.85 8.63 16.74
CA ASP A 791 28.09 9.28 16.26
C ASP A 791 27.91 10.81 16.14
N PRO A 792 28.71 11.64 16.83
CA PRO A 792 28.50 13.09 16.88
C PRO A 792 28.86 13.83 15.58
N ASP A 793 29.56 13.18 14.64
CA ASP A 793 29.78 13.74 13.30
C ASP A 793 28.51 13.64 12.43
N ASN A 794 27.64 12.64 12.67
CA ASN A 794 26.38 12.47 11.93
C ASN A 794 25.43 13.67 12.15
N PRO A 795 25.00 14.39 11.10
CA PRO A 795 24.14 15.57 11.23
C PRO A 795 22.79 15.34 11.90
N LYS A 796 22.26 14.10 11.85
CA LYS A 796 21.02 13.71 12.55
C LYS A 796 21.18 13.73 14.08
N ASN A 797 22.41 13.58 14.57
CA ASN A 797 22.75 13.49 16.00
C ASN A 797 23.25 14.83 16.56
N TRP A 798 23.37 15.86 15.73
CA TRP A 798 23.85 17.17 16.16
C TRP A 798 22.91 17.82 17.20
N PRO A 799 23.45 18.51 18.23
CA PRO A 799 22.64 19.24 19.20
C PRO A 799 21.65 20.19 18.53
N THR A 800 20.44 20.30 19.07
CA THR A 800 19.30 21.01 18.45
C THR A 800 19.66 22.44 18.02
N LYS A 801 20.48 23.16 18.81
CA LYS A 801 20.99 24.50 18.48
C LYS A 801 21.79 24.54 17.16
N LYS A 802 22.61 23.51 16.90
CA LYS A 802 23.43 23.37 15.68
C LYS A 802 22.56 23.01 14.46
N LYS A 803 21.59 22.10 14.62
CA LYS A 803 20.58 21.80 13.59
C LYS A 803 19.81 23.06 13.17
N TRP A 804 19.29 23.83 14.13
CA TRP A 804 18.54 25.06 13.85
C TRP A 804 19.39 26.20 13.30
N GLY A 805 20.66 26.31 13.71
CA GLY A 805 21.61 27.25 13.10
C GLY A 805 21.79 27.01 11.59
N ALA A 806 21.96 25.75 11.18
CA ALA A 806 22.04 25.38 9.77
C ALA A 806 20.75 25.74 8.99
N VAL A 807 19.57 25.43 9.55
CA VAL A 807 18.27 25.80 8.95
C VAL A 807 18.14 27.30 8.77
N LEU A 808 18.48 28.09 9.79
CA LEU A 808 18.35 29.55 9.74
C LEU A 808 19.24 30.15 8.64
N ILE A 809 20.51 29.74 8.57
CA ILE A 809 21.47 30.25 7.57
C ILE A 809 21.04 29.88 6.14
N VAL A 810 20.65 28.63 5.91
CA VAL A 810 20.15 28.20 4.61
C VAL A 810 18.84 28.93 4.24
N SER A 811 17.98 29.21 5.21
CA SER A 811 16.79 30.05 5.00
C SER A 811 17.17 31.49 4.62
N CYS A 812 18.22 32.07 5.22
CA CYS A 812 18.71 33.39 4.88
C CYS A 812 19.31 33.45 3.46
N PHE A 813 20.10 32.46 3.04
CA PHE A 813 20.56 32.33 1.65
C PHE A 813 19.37 32.20 0.67
N THR A 814 18.33 31.44 1.02
CA THR A 814 17.11 31.31 0.20
C THR A 814 16.19 32.55 0.26
N PHE A 815 16.38 33.46 1.22
CA PHE A 815 15.65 34.73 1.33
C PHE A 815 16.27 35.84 0.47
N ILE A 816 17.59 36.03 0.57
CA ILE A 816 18.29 37.21 0.02
C ILE A 816 18.27 37.26 -1.52
N SER A 817 18.27 36.09 -2.17
CA SER A 817 18.27 35.98 -3.63
C SER A 817 16.90 36.39 -4.26
N PRO A 818 15.72 35.90 -3.80
CA PRO A 818 14.41 36.42 -4.21
C PRO A 818 14.10 37.87 -3.79
N VAL A 819 14.75 38.39 -2.74
CA VAL A 819 14.78 39.84 -2.46
C VAL A 819 15.46 40.56 -3.62
N MET A 820 16.67 40.15 -3.99
CA MET A 820 17.48 40.80 -5.03
C MET A 820 16.96 40.63 -6.46
N SER A 821 16.19 39.57 -6.76
CA SER A 821 15.53 39.43 -8.06
C SER A 821 14.52 40.56 -8.29
N SER A 822 13.77 40.95 -7.25
CA SER A 822 12.59 41.81 -7.30
C SER A 822 12.86 43.28 -6.89
N MET A 823 13.80 43.51 -5.99
CA MET A 823 14.13 44.83 -5.42
C MET A 823 14.53 45.92 -6.43
N VAL A 824 14.88 45.52 -7.67
CA VAL A 824 15.19 46.45 -8.77
C VAL A 824 13.95 47.11 -9.38
N ALA A 825 12.74 46.55 -9.22
CA ALA A 825 11.54 47.01 -9.92
C ALA A 825 11.23 48.52 -9.73
N PRO A 826 11.26 49.11 -8.51
CA PRO A 826 10.99 50.54 -8.34
C PRO A 826 12.08 51.45 -8.90
N ALA A 827 13.30 50.93 -9.06
CA ALA A 827 14.46 51.67 -9.58
C ALA A 827 14.57 51.61 -11.11
N LEU A 828 13.73 50.82 -11.78
CA LEU A 828 13.91 50.44 -13.19
C LEU A 828 13.86 51.63 -14.14
N GLN A 829 12.97 52.60 -13.90
CA GLN A 829 12.87 53.82 -14.72
C GLN A 829 14.11 54.73 -14.57
N THR A 830 14.64 54.84 -13.35
CA THR A 830 15.90 55.57 -13.10
C THR A 830 17.07 54.91 -13.84
N MET A 831 17.16 53.58 -13.80
CA MET A 831 18.16 52.81 -14.55
C MET A 831 17.99 52.95 -16.06
N LYS A 832 16.75 52.95 -16.58
CA LYS A 832 16.43 53.20 -17.99
C LYS A 832 16.99 54.55 -18.45
N SER A 833 16.76 55.61 -17.66
CA SER A 833 17.26 56.96 -17.95
C SER A 833 18.79 57.07 -17.85
N GLU A 834 19.45 56.49 -16.84
CA GLU A 834 20.91 56.65 -16.68
C GLU A 834 21.70 55.87 -17.74
N PHE A 835 21.22 54.69 -18.15
CA PHE A 835 21.84 53.90 -19.22
C PHE A 835 21.40 54.33 -20.63
N ASN A 836 20.60 55.38 -20.77
CA ASN A 836 20.04 55.88 -22.05
C ASN A 836 19.38 54.77 -22.89
N ILE A 837 18.55 53.95 -22.25
CA ILE A 837 17.86 52.83 -22.90
C ILE A 837 16.52 53.33 -23.44
N GLU A 838 16.39 53.47 -24.75
CA GLU A 838 15.10 53.84 -25.39
C GLU A 838 14.12 52.66 -25.40
N ASP A 839 14.62 51.45 -25.67
CA ASP A 839 13.87 50.19 -25.82
C ASP A 839 13.32 49.62 -24.48
N GLU A 840 12.02 49.35 -24.43
CA GLU A 840 11.37 48.77 -23.24
C GLU A 840 11.73 47.29 -23.03
N VAL A 841 12.03 46.51 -24.09
CA VAL A 841 12.47 45.12 -23.91
C VAL A 841 13.78 45.09 -23.13
N THR A 842 14.78 45.87 -23.55
CA THR A 842 16.08 46.00 -22.88
C THR A 842 15.95 46.56 -21.46
N SER A 843 14.99 47.46 -21.23
CA SER A 843 14.65 47.92 -19.87
C SER A 843 14.17 46.76 -18.98
N GLN A 844 13.10 46.06 -19.38
CA GLN A 844 12.54 44.93 -18.62
C GLN A 844 13.51 43.74 -18.49
N LEU A 845 14.38 43.55 -19.49
CA LEU A 845 15.43 42.53 -19.50
C LEU A 845 16.43 42.69 -18.36
N MET A 846 16.77 43.93 -17.97
CA MET A 846 17.59 44.17 -16.77
C MET A 846 16.95 43.57 -15.52
N LEU A 847 15.63 43.67 -15.36
CA LEU A 847 14.92 43.06 -14.23
C LEU A 847 14.88 41.54 -14.37
N SER A 848 14.38 41.02 -15.50
CA SER A 848 13.92 39.65 -15.61
C SER A 848 15.01 38.62 -15.90
N ILE A 849 16.18 39.01 -16.44
CA ILE A 849 17.28 38.08 -16.77
C ILE A 849 17.80 37.29 -15.56
N PHE A 850 17.73 37.87 -14.36
CA PHE A 850 18.05 37.19 -13.09
C PHE A 850 17.19 35.93 -12.87
N VAL A 851 15.94 35.96 -13.35
CA VAL A 851 14.98 34.85 -13.25
C VAL A 851 15.25 33.77 -14.29
N LEU A 852 15.78 34.13 -15.47
CA LEU A 852 16.18 33.13 -16.47
C LEU A 852 17.28 32.21 -15.92
N ALA A 853 18.19 32.77 -15.13
CA ALA A 853 19.25 32.01 -14.48
C ALA A 853 18.73 30.95 -13.48
N TYR A 854 17.58 31.20 -12.83
CA TYR A 854 16.89 30.19 -12.01
C TYR A 854 16.38 28.98 -12.80
N ALA A 855 16.24 29.07 -14.13
CA ALA A 855 15.93 27.90 -14.95
C ALA A 855 17.12 26.94 -15.03
N PHE A 856 18.32 27.48 -15.23
CA PHE A 856 19.53 26.70 -15.53
C PHE A 856 20.32 26.30 -14.27
N GLY A 857 20.55 27.23 -13.34
CA GLY A 857 21.43 27.03 -12.18
C GLY A 857 21.11 25.78 -11.34
N PRO A 858 19.84 25.50 -10.97
CA PRO A 858 19.46 24.31 -10.20
C PRO A 858 19.85 22.99 -10.86
N LEU A 859 19.83 22.91 -12.20
CA LEU A 859 20.12 21.69 -12.97
C LEU A 859 21.58 21.24 -12.85
N PHE A 860 22.50 22.17 -12.56
CA PHE A 860 23.92 21.88 -12.33
C PHE A 860 24.25 21.87 -10.82
N LEU A 861 23.78 22.90 -10.10
CA LEU A 861 24.20 23.13 -8.70
C LEU A 861 23.58 22.11 -7.73
N GLY A 862 22.40 21.57 -8.02
CA GLY A 862 21.82 20.44 -7.29
C GLY A 862 22.72 19.20 -7.32
N PRO A 863 22.97 18.59 -8.49
CA PRO A 863 23.85 17.41 -8.62
C PRO A 863 25.28 17.65 -8.13
N LEU A 864 25.87 18.83 -8.39
CA LEU A 864 27.21 19.16 -7.89
C LEU A 864 27.28 19.13 -6.35
N SER A 865 26.20 19.49 -5.66
CA SER A 865 26.13 19.43 -4.19
C SER A 865 26.22 18.00 -3.63
N GLU A 866 25.89 16.99 -4.43
CA GLU A 866 25.89 15.57 -4.07
C GLU A 866 27.23 14.88 -4.39
N ILE A 867 28.10 15.56 -5.15
CA ILE A 867 29.46 15.12 -5.47
C ILE A 867 30.48 15.83 -4.57
N TYR A 868 30.34 17.16 -4.44
CA TYR A 868 31.32 18.01 -3.75
C TYR A 868 30.97 18.30 -2.29
N GLY A 869 29.71 18.10 -1.86
CA GLY A 869 29.21 18.45 -0.53
C GLY A 869 28.21 19.60 -0.59
N ARG A 870 27.16 19.53 0.24
CA ARG A 870 26.03 20.47 0.21
C ARG A 870 26.47 21.88 0.56
N VAL A 871 27.35 22.00 1.56
CA VAL A 871 27.80 23.29 2.05
C VAL A 871 28.81 23.92 1.12
N ILE A 872 29.79 23.18 0.59
CA ILE A 872 30.79 23.76 -0.33
C ILE A 872 30.11 24.40 -1.55
N VAL A 873 29.11 23.73 -2.15
CA VAL A 873 28.40 24.28 -3.31
C VAL A 873 27.49 25.46 -2.92
N LEU A 874 26.83 25.43 -1.75
CA LEU A 874 26.09 26.58 -1.23
C LEU A 874 26.99 27.82 -1.01
N GLN A 875 28.13 27.67 -0.34
CA GLN A 875 29.04 28.78 -0.06
C GLN A 875 29.63 29.36 -1.35
N LEU A 876 30.04 28.52 -2.30
CA LEU A 876 30.62 28.98 -3.56
C LEU A 876 29.57 29.64 -4.47
N ALA A 877 28.35 29.10 -4.53
CA ALA A 877 27.27 29.71 -5.31
C ALA A 877 26.78 31.02 -4.70
N ASN A 878 26.72 31.13 -3.36
CA ASN A 878 26.36 32.38 -2.70
C ASN A 878 27.47 33.44 -2.80
N LEU A 879 28.75 33.05 -2.69
CA LEU A 879 29.87 33.95 -2.98
C LEU A 879 29.89 34.41 -4.45
N PHE A 880 29.49 33.55 -5.39
CA PHE A 880 29.32 33.92 -6.81
C PHE A 880 28.18 34.94 -6.97
N PHE A 881 27.04 34.73 -6.30
CA PHE A 881 25.96 35.72 -6.22
C PHE A 881 26.46 37.05 -5.65
N LEU A 882 27.15 37.05 -4.51
CA LEU A 882 27.70 38.24 -3.86
C LEU A 882 28.59 39.06 -4.80
N ILE A 883 29.56 38.41 -5.46
CA ILE A 883 30.49 39.04 -6.39
C ILE A 883 29.75 39.67 -7.57
N PHE A 884 28.85 38.92 -8.22
CA PHE A 884 28.13 39.44 -9.39
C PHE A 884 27.03 40.45 -9.02
N ASN A 885 26.49 40.42 -7.80
CA ASN A 885 25.61 41.45 -7.30
C ASN A 885 26.33 42.78 -7.06
N ILE A 886 27.56 42.74 -6.50
CA ILE A 886 28.45 43.91 -6.43
C ILE A 886 28.77 44.41 -7.85
N ALA A 887 29.05 43.49 -8.79
CA ALA A 887 29.31 43.83 -10.20
C ALA A 887 28.14 44.59 -10.86
N CYS A 888 26.89 44.26 -10.52
CA CYS A 888 25.71 45.02 -10.95
C CYS A 888 25.74 46.46 -10.42
N GLY A 889 26.08 46.66 -9.14
CA GLY A 889 26.19 47.99 -8.52
C GLY A 889 27.23 48.90 -9.18
N VAL A 890 28.37 48.34 -9.64
CA VAL A 890 29.43 49.09 -10.35
C VAL A 890 29.23 49.19 -11.87
N SER A 891 28.15 48.61 -12.42
CA SER A 891 27.93 48.56 -13.86
C SER A 891 27.69 49.95 -14.48
N LYS A 892 28.16 50.08 -15.74
CA LYS A 892 28.15 51.34 -16.51
C LYS A 892 27.34 51.24 -17.82
N THR A 893 26.87 50.05 -18.20
CA THR A 893 26.04 49.84 -19.39
C THR A 893 24.95 48.81 -19.12
N ALA A 894 23.85 48.89 -19.89
CA ALA A 894 22.76 47.92 -19.85
C ALA A 894 23.26 46.47 -20.05
N ALA A 895 24.17 46.25 -21.02
CA ALA A 895 24.75 44.95 -21.28
C ALA A 895 25.55 44.38 -20.09
N GLN A 896 26.33 45.22 -19.39
CA GLN A 896 27.00 44.81 -18.15
C GLN A 896 25.99 44.44 -17.06
N MET A 897 24.96 45.27 -16.85
CA MET A 897 23.89 44.99 -15.89
C MET A 897 23.18 43.66 -16.19
N ILE A 898 22.83 43.40 -17.45
CA ILE A 898 22.14 42.17 -17.88
C ILE A 898 23.01 40.93 -17.65
N VAL A 899 24.28 40.95 -18.07
CA VAL A 899 25.22 39.83 -17.88
C VAL A 899 25.50 39.59 -16.40
N PHE A 900 25.77 40.63 -15.61
CA PHE A 900 26.03 40.46 -14.19
C PHE A 900 24.79 40.00 -13.41
N ARG A 901 23.57 40.45 -13.76
CA ARG A 901 22.33 39.93 -13.15
C ARG A 901 22.03 38.48 -13.53
N PHE A 902 22.37 38.04 -14.75
CA PHE A 902 22.28 36.61 -15.10
C PHE A 902 23.23 35.77 -14.23
N LEU A 903 24.49 36.19 -14.11
CA LEU A 903 25.50 35.47 -13.32
C LEU A 903 25.17 35.48 -11.82
N ALA A 904 24.70 36.61 -11.28
CA ALA A 904 24.20 36.69 -9.90
C ALA A 904 23.02 35.73 -9.68
N GLY A 905 22.06 35.69 -10.61
CA GLY A 905 20.91 34.77 -10.56
C GLY A 905 21.30 33.29 -10.63
N LEU A 906 22.39 32.93 -11.31
CA LEU A 906 22.90 31.54 -11.33
C LEU A 906 23.33 31.13 -9.92
N GLY A 907 24.18 31.93 -9.27
CA GLY A 907 24.62 31.68 -7.90
C GLY A 907 23.45 31.66 -6.91
N GLY A 908 22.59 32.68 -7.00
CA GLY A 908 21.40 32.85 -6.16
C GLY A 908 20.32 31.77 -6.33
N SER A 909 20.43 30.89 -7.33
CA SER A 909 19.52 29.76 -7.52
C SER A 909 19.85 28.54 -6.65
N ALA A 910 21.10 28.39 -6.20
CA ALA A 910 21.55 27.19 -5.50
C ALA A 910 20.84 26.93 -4.16
N PRO A 911 20.56 27.95 -3.32
CA PRO A 911 19.87 27.74 -2.03
C PRO A 911 18.48 27.11 -2.20
N LEU A 912 17.73 27.50 -3.24
CA LEU A 912 16.41 26.96 -3.55
C LEU A 912 16.45 25.45 -3.85
N ALA A 913 17.50 24.99 -4.53
CA ALA A 913 17.66 23.58 -4.93
C ALA A 913 18.27 22.71 -3.83
N ILE A 914 19.31 23.21 -3.15
CA ILE A 914 20.12 22.43 -2.21
C ILE A 914 19.52 22.43 -0.79
N GLY A 915 18.78 23.49 -0.41
CA GLY A 915 18.31 23.68 0.96
C GLY A 915 17.40 22.57 1.49
N GLY A 916 16.52 22.02 0.64
CA GLY A 916 15.70 20.86 1.00
C GLY A 916 16.54 19.61 1.32
N GLY A 917 17.67 19.43 0.63
CA GLY A 917 18.65 18.39 0.92
C GLY A 917 19.26 18.54 2.31
N VAL A 918 19.78 19.75 2.62
CA VAL A 918 20.38 20.09 3.92
C VAL A 918 19.41 19.84 5.09
N LEU A 919 18.13 20.19 4.91
CA LEU A 919 17.09 19.92 5.90
C LEU A 919 16.82 18.41 6.07
N SER A 920 16.94 17.62 5.01
CA SER A 920 16.76 16.16 5.09
C SER A 920 17.97 15.45 5.72
N ASP A 921 19.18 15.96 5.50
CA ASP A 921 20.42 15.50 6.15
C ASP A 921 20.37 15.70 7.68
N CYS A 922 19.88 16.85 8.15
CA CYS A 922 19.95 17.25 9.57
C CYS A 922 18.84 16.68 10.48
N PHE A 923 17.71 16.24 9.94
CA PHE A 923 16.52 15.91 10.72
C PHE A 923 15.95 14.53 10.36
N LEU A 924 15.45 13.82 11.38
CA LEU A 924 14.71 12.56 11.20
C LEU A 924 13.35 12.82 10.52
N PRO A 925 12.75 11.82 9.82
CA PRO A 925 11.51 12.00 9.07
C PRO A 925 10.38 12.69 9.85
N GLU A 926 10.19 12.33 11.11
CA GLU A 926 9.21 12.86 12.04
C GLU A 926 9.50 14.29 12.52
N GLU A 927 10.76 14.74 12.52
CA GLU A 927 11.14 16.09 12.97
C GLU A 927 10.98 17.17 11.87
N ARG A 928 11.11 16.78 10.60
CA ARG A 928 11.31 17.69 9.44
C ARG A 928 10.21 18.73 9.22
N GLY A 929 8.98 18.48 9.68
CA GLY A 929 7.84 19.37 9.42
C GLY A 929 8.03 20.82 9.90
N LYS A 930 8.74 21.03 11.02
CA LYS A 930 8.99 22.37 11.57
C LYS A 930 10.11 23.12 10.83
N SER A 931 11.18 22.43 10.44
CA SER A 931 12.31 23.06 9.73
C SER A 931 11.92 23.44 8.30
N ILE A 932 11.18 22.56 7.60
CA ILE A 932 10.65 22.84 6.25
C ILE A 932 9.74 24.07 6.27
N ALA A 933 8.84 24.19 7.25
CA ALA A 933 7.91 25.33 7.33
C ALA A 933 8.61 26.70 7.47
N ILE A 934 9.76 26.75 8.16
CA ILE A 934 10.57 27.97 8.31
C ILE A 934 11.37 28.24 7.03
N TYR A 935 11.99 27.21 6.46
CA TYR A 935 12.73 27.32 5.18
C TYR A 935 11.84 27.79 4.02
N SER A 936 10.63 27.22 3.88
CA SER A 936 9.70 27.58 2.80
C SER A 936 9.05 28.96 2.95
N LEU A 937 9.18 29.63 4.11
CA LEU A 937 8.72 31.01 4.31
C LEU A 937 9.70 32.05 3.72
N ALA A 938 11.00 31.74 3.70
CA ALA A 938 12.03 32.63 3.18
C ALA A 938 11.82 33.05 1.70
N PRO A 939 11.72 32.13 0.72
CA PRO A 939 11.58 32.53 -0.69
C PRO A 939 10.21 33.17 -1.00
N LEU A 940 9.25 33.03 -0.09
CA LEU A 940 7.90 33.60 -0.22
C LEU A 940 7.84 35.08 0.14
N LEU A 941 8.61 35.51 1.14
CA LEU A 941 8.63 36.90 1.59
C LEU A 941 9.51 37.80 0.71
N GLY A 942 10.55 37.24 0.08
CA GLY A 942 11.52 38.01 -0.72
C GLY A 942 10.90 38.91 -1.79
N PRO A 943 9.99 38.42 -2.66
CA PRO A 943 9.32 39.23 -3.69
C PRO A 943 8.45 40.39 -3.19
N ALA A 944 8.10 40.42 -1.89
CA ALA A 944 7.39 41.55 -1.28
C ALA A 944 8.35 42.49 -0.52
N VAL A 945 9.30 41.94 0.25
CA VAL A 945 10.27 42.74 1.03
C VAL A 945 11.24 43.49 0.12
N GLY A 946 11.65 42.87 -0.99
CA GLY A 946 12.56 43.46 -1.97
C GLY A 946 12.06 44.81 -2.48
N PRO A 947 10.94 44.89 -3.20
CA PRO A 947 10.47 46.16 -3.77
C PRO A 947 10.16 47.25 -2.72
N ILE A 948 9.72 46.89 -1.51
CA ILE A 948 9.54 47.87 -0.42
C ILE A 948 10.89 48.52 -0.07
N ALA A 949 11.92 47.72 0.19
CA ALA A 949 13.26 48.23 0.50
C ALA A 949 13.89 48.96 -0.69
N GLY A 950 13.68 48.43 -1.90
CA GLY A 950 14.18 49.00 -3.16
C GLY A 950 13.60 50.38 -3.45
N GLY A 951 12.30 50.58 -3.20
CA GLY A 951 11.63 51.87 -3.37
C GLY A 951 12.26 52.97 -2.52
N PHE A 952 12.37 52.76 -1.20
CA PHE A 952 12.97 53.75 -0.30
C PHE A 952 14.48 53.96 -0.53
N ILE A 953 15.22 52.92 -0.91
CA ILE A 953 16.66 53.06 -1.22
C ILE A 953 16.87 53.85 -2.52
N ALA A 954 16.10 53.54 -3.57
CA ALA A 954 16.18 54.27 -4.84
C ALA A 954 15.71 55.73 -4.70
N GLU A 955 14.64 55.98 -3.93
CA GLU A 955 14.11 57.32 -3.64
C GLU A 955 15.09 58.20 -2.85
N ARG A 956 15.81 57.63 -1.87
CA ARG A 956 16.63 58.40 -0.92
C ARG A 956 18.13 58.40 -1.20
N THR A 957 18.59 57.57 -2.14
CA THR A 957 20.02 57.46 -2.48
C THR A 957 20.22 57.36 -4.00
N THR A 958 20.63 56.20 -4.52
CA THR A 958 20.68 55.89 -5.96
C THR A 958 20.34 54.41 -6.16
N TRP A 959 19.94 54.03 -7.38
CA TRP A 959 19.65 52.61 -7.68
C TRP A 959 20.83 51.68 -7.41
N ARG A 960 22.08 52.17 -7.45
CA ARG A 960 23.28 51.36 -7.13
C ARG A 960 23.29 50.85 -5.70
N TRP A 961 22.72 51.61 -4.76
CA TRP A 961 22.61 51.19 -3.36
C TRP A 961 21.65 50.03 -3.14
N VAL A 962 20.74 49.74 -4.08
CA VAL A 962 19.95 48.49 -4.05
C VAL A 962 20.87 47.26 -4.08
N PHE A 963 21.89 47.29 -4.93
CA PHE A 963 22.89 46.23 -5.04
C PHE A 963 23.89 46.24 -3.88
N TYR A 964 24.36 47.42 -3.44
CA TYR A 964 25.31 47.47 -2.32
C TYR A 964 24.69 47.08 -0.97
N ALA A 965 23.46 47.52 -0.67
CA ALA A 965 22.79 47.18 0.59
C ALA A 965 22.48 45.68 0.68
N THR A 966 22.03 45.06 -0.42
CA THR A 966 21.81 43.61 -0.49
C THR A 966 23.11 42.83 -0.43
N SER A 967 24.19 43.28 -1.09
CA SER A 967 25.52 42.66 -0.96
C SER A 967 26.15 42.82 0.43
N ILE A 968 25.83 43.87 1.19
CA ILE A 968 26.25 43.99 2.60
C ILE A 968 25.47 42.98 3.46
N ALA A 969 24.14 42.90 3.28
CA ALA A 969 23.31 41.93 4.00
C ALA A 969 23.71 40.47 3.67
N ASP A 970 23.91 40.18 2.39
CA ASP A 970 24.41 38.89 1.92
C ASP A 970 25.83 38.60 2.41
N GLY A 971 26.73 39.59 2.42
CA GLY A 971 28.06 39.47 3.01
C GLY A 971 28.04 39.05 4.48
N VAL A 972 27.08 39.56 5.27
CA VAL A 972 26.87 39.11 6.67
C VAL A 972 26.34 37.67 6.71
N ILE A 973 25.38 37.31 5.88
CA ILE A 973 24.83 35.93 5.81
C ILE A 973 25.93 34.94 5.35
N GLN A 974 26.77 35.35 4.40
CA GLN A 974 27.93 34.62 3.87
C GLN A 974 28.99 34.40 4.95
N VAL A 975 29.31 35.42 5.76
CA VAL A 975 30.23 35.30 6.90
C VAL A 975 29.65 34.39 8.00
N MET A 976 28.36 34.54 8.34
CA MET A 976 27.69 33.62 9.26
C MET A 976 27.70 32.18 8.72
N GLY A 977 27.49 32.02 7.41
CA GLY A 977 27.60 30.74 6.71
C GLY A 977 28.97 30.12 6.88
N LEU A 978 30.06 30.85 6.63
CA LEU A 978 31.42 30.32 6.72
C LEU A 978 31.79 29.80 8.13
N PHE A 979 31.27 30.43 9.20
CA PHE A 979 31.59 30.04 10.57
C PHE A 979 30.63 29.00 11.19
N PHE A 980 29.33 29.07 10.88
CA PHE A 980 28.30 28.24 11.53
C PHE A 980 27.73 27.13 10.61
N LEU A 981 27.81 27.34 9.29
CA LEU A 981 27.54 26.40 8.18
C LEU A 981 28.44 25.16 8.14
N ARG A 982 28.20 24.07 8.90
CA ARG A 982 28.98 22.82 8.74
C ARG A 982 28.37 21.87 7.72
N GLU A 983 29.23 21.15 6.99
CA GLU A 983 28.82 20.15 5.97
C GLU A 983 27.84 19.12 6.55
N THR A 984 26.77 18.86 5.80
CA THR A 984 25.65 18.00 6.20
C THR A 984 25.58 16.72 5.37
N TYR A 985 26.24 16.68 4.22
CA TYR A 985 26.11 15.53 3.33
C TYR A 985 26.90 14.33 3.85
N ALA A 986 26.18 13.32 4.36
CA ALA A 986 26.76 12.13 4.98
C ALA A 986 27.90 11.48 4.16
N PRO A 987 27.75 11.23 2.83
CA PRO A 987 28.86 10.70 2.02
C PRO A 987 30.10 11.59 1.97
N LYS A 988 29.94 12.93 1.97
CA LYS A 988 31.09 13.86 1.98
C LYS A 988 31.82 13.85 3.33
N ILE A 989 31.09 13.74 4.43
CA ILE A 989 31.65 13.66 5.79
C ILE A 989 32.46 12.37 5.91
N LEU A 990 31.87 11.22 5.56
CA LEU A 990 32.56 9.93 5.56
C LEU A 990 33.77 9.92 4.62
N ARG A 991 33.67 10.48 3.41
CA ARG A 991 34.80 10.58 2.47
C ARG A 991 35.94 11.44 3.01
N THR A 992 35.61 12.46 3.82
CA THR A 992 36.60 13.29 4.51
C THR A 992 37.25 12.54 5.67
N ARG A 993 36.47 11.76 6.45
CA ARG A 993 36.97 10.83 7.48
C ARG A 993 37.91 9.78 6.86
N ALA A 994 37.55 9.19 5.72
CA ALA A 994 38.38 8.25 4.98
C ALA A 994 39.68 8.88 4.46
N LYS A 995 39.62 10.05 3.81
CA LYS A 995 40.82 10.76 3.36
C LYS A 995 41.75 11.13 4.53
N LYS A 996 41.21 11.44 5.70
CA LYS A 996 42.00 11.64 6.93
C LYS A 996 42.65 10.33 7.40
N LEU A 997 41.88 9.24 7.50
CA LEU A 997 42.42 7.92 7.87
C LEU A 997 43.54 7.46 6.92
N ARG A 998 43.34 7.57 5.60
CA ARG A 998 44.38 7.30 4.57
C ARG A 998 45.68 8.07 4.84
N LYS A 999 45.57 9.34 5.24
CA LYS A 999 46.74 10.21 5.51
C LYS A 999 47.40 9.91 6.85
N ASP A 1000 46.61 9.75 7.90
CA ASP A 1000 47.09 9.64 9.29
C ASP A 1000 47.66 8.24 9.59
N THR A 1001 47.27 7.22 8.81
CA THR A 1001 47.79 5.83 8.91
C THR A 1001 48.75 5.44 7.79
N GLY A 1002 48.84 6.22 6.70
CA GLY A 1002 49.58 5.87 5.49
C GLY A 1002 48.94 4.77 4.63
N ASP A 1003 47.78 4.25 5.02
CA ASP A 1003 47.12 3.09 4.42
C ASP A 1003 46.07 3.52 3.38
N ALA A 1004 46.29 3.14 2.12
CA ALA A 1004 45.38 3.48 1.02
C ALA A 1004 44.03 2.75 1.07
N SER A 1005 43.92 1.64 1.81
CA SER A 1005 42.76 0.72 1.77
C SER A 1005 41.45 1.31 2.30
N TYR A 1006 41.47 2.36 3.13
CA TYR A 1006 40.23 2.97 3.63
C TYR A 1006 39.37 3.52 2.48
N GLU A 1007 38.09 3.17 2.43
CA GLU A 1007 37.16 3.60 1.36
C GLU A 1007 35.78 3.98 1.89
N THR A 1008 34.92 4.54 1.02
CA THR A 1008 33.53 4.85 1.34
C THR A 1008 32.56 4.24 0.33
N GLU A 1009 31.34 3.97 0.78
CA GLU A 1009 30.25 3.41 -0.05
C GLU A 1009 30.01 4.23 -1.33
N ALA A 1010 30.10 5.57 -1.24
CA ALA A 1010 29.96 6.47 -2.38
C ALA A 1010 31.22 6.54 -3.28
N GLU A 1011 32.39 6.07 -2.83
CA GLU A 1011 33.55 5.84 -3.70
C GLU A 1011 33.41 4.49 -4.44
N ARG A 1012 32.97 3.43 -3.75
CA ARG A 1012 32.71 2.11 -4.37
C ARG A 1012 31.68 2.13 -5.51
N GLN A 1013 30.75 3.08 -5.54
CA GLN A 1013 29.75 3.20 -6.61
C GLN A 1013 30.31 3.68 -7.97
N ASN A 1014 31.56 4.16 -8.04
CA ASN A 1014 32.35 4.41 -9.26
C ASN A 1014 31.71 5.24 -10.42
N LYS A 1015 30.57 5.91 -10.22
CA LYS A 1015 29.95 6.79 -11.23
C LYS A 1015 30.85 7.98 -11.55
N THR A 1016 31.07 8.25 -12.84
CA THR A 1016 31.86 9.41 -13.27
C THR A 1016 31.04 10.71 -13.23
N LEU A 1017 31.72 11.85 -13.06
CA LEU A 1017 31.09 13.18 -13.06
C LEU A 1017 30.22 13.45 -14.31
N PRO A 1018 30.65 13.11 -15.55
CA PRO A 1018 29.82 13.25 -16.74
C PRO A 1018 28.52 12.43 -16.71
N GLU A 1019 28.54 11.21 -16.16
CA GLU A 1019 27.35 10.34 -16.12
C GLU A 1019 26.29 10.85 -15.14
N VAL A 1020 26.73 11.34 -13.97
CA VAL A 1020 25.83 11.95 -12.99
C VAL A 1020 25.19 13.22 -13.56
N LEU A 1021 25.99 14.10 -14.15
CA LEU A 1021 25.48 15.33 -14.78
C LEU A 1021 24.58 15.03 -15.98
N ARG A 1022 24.96 14.12 -16.87
CA ARG A 1022 24.13 13.70 -18.03
C ARG A 1022 22.78 13.14 -17.57
N THR A 1023 22.77 12.30 -16.55
CA THR A 1023 21.52 11.75 -15.99
C THR A 1023 20.62 12.85 -15.43
N ALA A 1024 21.17 13.75 -14.63
CA ALA A 1024 20.42 14.84 -14.00
C ALA A 1024 19.92 15.91 -14.99
N LEU A 1025 20.67 16.18 -16.06
CA LEU A 1025 20.29 17.13 -17.11
C LEU A 1025 19.23 16.55 -18.05
N VAL A 1026 19.38 15.30 -18.51
CA VAL A 1026 18.48 14.72 -19.51
C VAL A 1026 17.11 14.34 -18.94
N ARG A 1027 17.03 13.84 -17.69
CA ARG A 1027 15.80 13.30 -17.11
C ARG A 1027 14.66 14.35 -17.00
N PRO A 1028 14.88 15.59 -16.53
CA PRO A 1028 13.84 16.63 -16.49
C PRO A 1028 13.27 16.99 -17.88
N PHE A 1029 14.13 17.12 -18.90
CA PHE A 1029 13.67 17.42 -20.27
C PHE A 1029 12.95 16.22 -20.91
N ARG A 1030 13.40 14.98 -20.67
CA ARG A 1030 12.66 13.78 -21.10
C ARG A 1030 11.28 13.72 -20.45
N LEU A 1031 11.15 14.04 -19.17
CA LEU A 1031 9.84 14.13 -18.49
C LEU A 1031 8.97 15.24 -19.09
N LEU A 1032 9.51 16.45 -19.29
CA LEU A 1032 8.75 17.57 -19.89
C LEU A 1032 8.32 17.28 -21.34
N ALA A 1033 9.12 16.56 -22.12
CA ALA A 1033 8.81 16.21 -23.51
C ALA A 1033 7.80 15.04 -23.64
N THR A 1034 7.76 14.12 -22.67
CA THR A 1034 7.00 12.86 -22.81
C THR A 1034 5.79 12.69 -21.89
N GLN A 1035 5.62 13.55 -20.86
CA GLN A 1035 4.62 13.33 -19.81
C GLN A 1035 3.55 14.44 -19.78
N PRO A 1036 2.32 14.20 -20.28
CA PRO A 1036 1.26 15.21 -20.39
C PRO A 1036 0.86 15.89 -19.07
N ILE A 1037 0.95 15.18 -17.94
CA ILE A 1037 0.73 15.75 -16.60
C ILE A 1037 1.78 16.79 -16.27
N VAL A 1038 3.07 16.47 -16.48
CA VAL A 1038 4.18 17.39 -16.23
C VAL A 1038 4.07 18.60 -17.15
N GLN A 1039 3.68 18.41 -18.42
CA GLN A 1039 3.42 19.50 -19.37
C GLN A 1039 2.30 20.43 -18.89
N ALA A 1040 1.10 19.91 -18.62
CA ALA A 1040 -0.06 20.71 -18.21
C ALA A 1040 0.21 21.47 -16.89
N LEU A 1041 0.83 20.82 -15.91
CA LEU A 1041 1.20 21.44 -14.63
C LEU A 1041 2.33 22.46 -14.78
N ALA A 1042 3.36 22.17 -15.59
CA ALA A 1042 4.44 23.11 -15.85
C ALA A 1042 3.95 24.35 -16.62
N ILE A 1043 3.06 24.20 -17.60
CA ILE A 1043 2.46 25.31 -18.35
C ILE A 1043 1.63 26.20 -17.42
N TYR A 1044 0.74 25.63 -16.59
CA TYR A 1044 -0.05 26.42 -15.64
C TYR A 1044 0.84 27.09 -14.59
N MET A 1045 1.81 26.37 -14.01
CA MET A 1045 2.78 26.93 -13.07
C MET A 1045 3.62 28.06 -13.70
N ALA A 1046 3.99 27.92 -14.97
CA ALA A 1046 4.72 28.93 -15.70
C ALA A 1046 3.87 30.18 -15.97
N PHE A 1047 2.63 30.02 -16.42
CA PHE A 1047 1.71 31.14 -16.62
C PHE A 1047 1.46 31.92 -15.32
N VAL A 1048 1.23 31.22 -14.20
CA VAL A 1048 1.07 31.78 -12.85
C VAL A 1048 2.31 32.58 -12.41
N TYR A 1049 3.51 32.05 -12.63
CA TYR A 1049 4.76 32.74 -12.27
C TYR A 1049 5.11 33.88 -13.23
N GLY A 1050 4.69 33.78 -14.49
CA GLY A 1050 4.77 34.83 -15.50
C GLY A 1050 3.94 36.05 -15.11
N ILE A 1051 2.65 35.86 -14.75
CA ILE A 1051 1.80 36.94 -14.22
C ILE A 1051 2.41 37.56 -12.96
N LEU A 1052 2.93 36.74 -12.03
CA LEU A 1052 3.62 37.24 -10.84
C LEU A 1052 4.73 38.22 -11.20
N TYR A 1053 5.65 37.86 -12.10
CA TYR A 1053 6.75 38.76 -12.48
C TYR A 1053 6.32 39.92 -13.37
N LEU A 1054 5.32 39.73 -14.25
CA LEU A 1054 4.70 40.80 -15.05
C LEU A 1054 4.11 41.88 -14.16
N MET A 1055 3.26 41.51 -13.20
CA MET A 1055 2.72 42.45 -12.24
C MET A 1055 3.85 43.05 -11.41
N SER A 1056 4.83 42.25 -10.96
CA SER A 1056 5.92 42.76 -10.11
C SER A 1056 6.83 43.78 -10.80
N SER A 1057 6.96 43.75 -12.13
CA SER A 1057 7.75 44.75 -12.88
C SER A 1057 6.94 45.99 -13.30
N THR A 1058 5.61 45.88 -13.45
CA THR A 1058 4.75 47.03 -13.80
C THR A 1058 4.06 47.68 -12.60
N PHE A 1059 4.01 47.03 -11.43
CA PHE A 1059 3.44 47.58 -10.19
C PHE A 1059 3.97 49.00 -9.85
N PRO A 1060 5.28 49.28 -9.93
CA PRO A 1060 5.78 50.63 -9.60
C PRO A 1060 5.26 51.66 -10.59
N ALA A 1061 5.18 51.31 -11.88
CA ALA A 1061 4.69 52.21 -12.92
C ALA A 1061 3.19 52.52 -12.78
N LEU A 1062 2.38 51.65 -12.16
CA LEU A 1062 1.01 52.01 -11.81
C LEU A 1062 0.96 53.07 -10.71
N TRP A 1063 1.73 52.88 -9.64
CA TRP A 1063 1.69 53.78 -8.47
C TRP A 1063 2.39 55.12 -8.74
N THR A 1064 3.54 55.12 -9.41
CA THR A 1064 4.36 56.33 -9.64
C THR A 1064 4.10 57.04 -10.95
N SER A 1065 3.22 56.54 -11.84
CA SER A 1065 2.85 57.28 -13.05
C SER A 1065 1.93 58.46 -12.73
N PRO A 1066 2.21 59.68 -13.26
CA PRO A 1066 1.30 60.82 -13.20
C PRO A 1066 -0.06 60.59 -13.87
N GLU A 1067 -0.16 59.57 -14.75
CA GLU A 1067 -1.41 59.18 -15.40
C GLU A 1067 -2.39 58.50 -14.43
N TYR A 1068 -1.89 57.81 -13.38
CA TYR A 1068 -2.71 56.93 -12.52
C TYR A 1068 -2.82 57.40 -11.08
N TYR A 1069 -1.79 57.16 -10.24
CA TYR A 1069 -1.82 57.42 -8.79
C TYR A 1069 -0.79 58.47 -8.32
N ASN A 1070 0.26 58.73 -9.12
CA ASN A 1070 1.27 59.77 -8.88
C ASN A 1070 1.91 59.75 -7.47
N GLU A 1071 2.12 58.56 -6.91
CA GLU A 1071 2.80 58.35 -5.63
C GLU A 1071 4.34 58.45 -5.76
N SER A 1072 5.05 58.79 -4.68
CA SER A 1072 6.52 58.76 -4.69
C SER A 1072 7.04 57.32 -4.70
N THR A 1073 8.27 57.09 -5.18
CA THR A 1073 8.84 55.75 -5.36
C THR A 1073 8.90 54.91 -4.06
N GLY A 1074 9.08 55.55 -2.90
CA GLY A 1074 9.00 54.89 -1.60
C GLY A 1074 7.57 54.55 -1.19
N ILE A 1075 6.62 55.47 -1.40
CA ILE A 1075 5.19 55.26 -1.08
C ILE A 1075 4.58 54.19 -1.99
N GLY A 1076 4.81 54.29 -3.31
CA GLY A 1076 4.43 53.26 -4.28
C GLY A 1076 5.04 51.89 -3.98
N GLY A 1077 6.23 51.87 -3.38
CA GLY A 1077 6.88 50.67 -2.84
C GLY A 1077 6.12 50.01 -1.68
N LEU A 1078 5.41 50.77 -0.84
CA LEU A 1078 4.60 50.21 0.26
C LEU A 1078 3.41 49.38 -0.24
N ASN A 1079 2.88 49.64 -1.44
CA ASN A 1079 1.77 48.86 -2.00
C ASN A 1079 2.12 47.37 -2.16
N TYR A 1080 3.40 47.00 -2.28
CA TYR A 1080 3.84 45.58 -2.28
C TYR A 1080 3.52 44.83 -0.98
N ILE A 1081 3.14 45.53 0.10
CA ILE A 1081 2.56 44.91 1.31
C ILE A 1081 1.29 44.12 0.96
N SER A 1082 0.50 44.53 -0.04
CA SER A 1082 -0.68 43.77 -0.50
C SER A 1082 -0.29 42.38 -1.03
N LEU A 1083 0.79 42.30 -1.83
CA LEU A 1083 1.35 41.04 -2.30
C LEU A 1083 1.88 40.20 -1.13
N GLY A 1084 2.63 40.82 -0.21
CA GLY A 1084 3.13 40.16 1.00
C GLY A 1084 2.03 39.56 1.87
N ILE A 1085 0.94 40.30 2.11
CA ILE A 1085 -0.25 39.82 2.83
C ILE A 1085 -0.90 38.67 2.05
N GLY A 1086 -1.08 38.81 0.73
CA GLY A 1086 -1.64 37.77 -0.12
C GLY A 1086 -0.84 36.47 -0.08
N TYR A 1087 0.49 36.56 -0.13
CA TYR A 1087 1.39 35.42 0.01
C TYR A 1087 1.33 34.78 1.40
N CYS A 1088 1.37 35.58 2.46
CA CYS A 1088 1.28 35.09 3.83
C CYS A 1088 -0.05 34.39 4.09
N LEU A 1089 -1.18 35.05 3.79
CA LEU A 1089 -2.51 34.46 3.93
C LEU A 1089 -2.66 33.23 3.04
N GLY A 1090 -2.32 33.32 1.76
CA GLY A 1090 -2.42 32.22 0.81
C GLY A 1090 -1.63 30.99 1.24
N SER A 1091 -0.37 31.15 1.63
CA SER A 1091 0.48 30.05 2.10
C SER A 1091 -0.01 29.46 3.43
N GLN A 1092 -0.40 30.31 4.40
CA GLN A 1092 -0.85 29.84 5.72
C GLN A 1092 -2.23 29.18 5.68
N ILE A 1093 -3.13 29.66 4.82
CA ILE A 1093 -4.45 29.06 4.57
C ILE A 1093 -4.27 27.79 3.74
N CYS A 1094 -3.48 27.82 2.65
CA CYS A 1094 -3.20 26.66 1.81
C CYS A 1094 -2.54 25.54 2.61
N ALA A 1095 -1.45 25.78 3.35
CA ALA A 1095 -0.78 24.70 4.10
C ALA A 1095 -1.74 23.99 5.07
N ARG A 1096 -2.61 24.74 5.77
CA ARG A 1096 -3.62 24.16 6.68
C ARG A 1096 -4.75 23.48 5.92
N LEU A 1097 -5.38 24.15 4.96
CA LEU A 1097 -6.53 23.61 4.22
C LEU A 1097 -6.13 22.51 3.25
N ASN A 1098 -4.94 22.52 2.66
CA ASN A 1098 -4.44 21.47 1.78
C ASN A 1098 -4.29 20.19 2.59
N ASP A 1099 -3.70 20.25 3.78
CA ASP A 1099 -3.63 19.09 4.65
C ASP A 1099 -4.99 18.70 5.26
N LEU A 1100 -5.86 19.64 5.58
CA LEU A 1100 -7.21 19.32 6.10
C LEU A 1100 -8.10 18.71 5.01
N ILE A 1101 -8.07 19.26 3.78
CA ILE A 1101 -8.75 18.73 2.61
C ILE A 1101 -8.11 17.43 2.15
N TYR A 1102 -6.78 17.30 2.09
CA TYR A 1102 -6.11 16.05 1.74
C TYR A 1102 -6.37 14.97 2.78
N ARG A 1103 -6.37 15.26 4.09
CA ARG A 1103 -6.75 14.29 5.14
C ARG A 1103 -8.25 13.96 5.08
N ARG A 1104 -9.12 14.95 4.88
CA ARG A 1104 -10.59 14.77 4.76
C ARG A 1104 -11.00 14.13 3.44
N LEU A 1105 -10.20 14.23 2.39
CA LEU A 1105 -10.34 13.47 1.15
C LEU A 1105 -9.69 12.10 1.31
N LYS A 1106 -8.56 11.95 2.00
CA LYS A 1106 -7.97 10.65 2.41
C LYS A 1106 -8.77 9.94 3.51
N SER A 1107 -9.83 10.55 4.05
CA SER A 1107 -10.87 9.91 4.88
C SER A 1107 -12.24 9.89 4.20
N ARG A 1108 -12.46 10.73 3.18
CA ARG A 1108 -13.45 10.51 2.12
C ARG A 1108 -12.85 9.72 0.96
N ASN A 1109 -11.88 8.86 1.29
CA ASN A 1109 -11.13 7.92 0.48
C ASN A 1109 -9.98 7.31 1.38
N SER A 1110 -10.28 6.68 2.54
CA SER A 1110 -9.37 6.01 3.54
C SER A 1110 -7.97 5.62 3.11
N GLY A 1111 -6.99 6.28 3.71
CA GLY A 1111 -5.65 5.72 3.92
C GLY A 1111 -4.76 5.73 2.66
N THR A 1112 -5.32 5.50 1.47
CA THR A 1112 -4.63 5.75 0.20
C THR A 1112 -4.70 7.25 -0.12
N GLY A 1113 -3.54 7.90 -0.26
CA GLY A 1113 -3.46 9.22 -0.89
C GLY A 1113 -3.78 9.13 -2.39
N LYS A 1114 -4.16 10.25 -2.99
CA LYS A 1114 -4.11 10.45 -4.46
C LYS A 1114 -3.54 11.85 -4.72
N PRO A 1115 -2.65 12.05 -5.71
CA PRO A 1115 -2.14 13.39 -6.06
C PRO A 1115 -3.27 14.38 -6.37
N GLU A 1116 -4.35 13.88 -6.98
CA GLU A 1116 -5.55 14.64 -7.34
C GLU A 1116 -6.22 15.31 -6.12
N PHE A 1117 -5.94 14.87 -4.88
CA PHE A 1117 -6.46 15.52 -3.67
C PHE A 1117 -5.80 16.85 -3.32
N ARG A 1118 -4.73 17.22 -4.03
CA ARG A 1118 -4.12 18.56 -3.98
C ARG A 1118 -4.84 19.55 -4.90
N THR A 1119 -5.68 19.11 -5.86
CA THR A 1119 -6.31 20.01 -6.85
C THR A 1119 -7.56 20.80 -6.39
N PRO A 1120 -8.32 20.47 -5.33
CA PRO A 1120 -9.48 21.29 -4.95
C PRO A 1120 -9.15 22.73 -4.57
N LEU A 1121 -7.97 22.97 -3.98
CA LEU A 1121 -7.45 24.32 -3.73
C LEU A 1121 -6.87 24.97 -4.99
N LEU A 1122 -6.36 24.18 -5.94
CA LEU A 1122 -5.95 24.66 -7.25
C LEU A 1122 -7.15 25.24 -8.04
N SER A 1123 -8.37 24.70 -7.85
CA SER A 1123 -9.62 25.30 -8.36
C SER A 1123 -9.95 26.65 -7.71
N ILE A 1124 -9.62 26.85 -6.44
CA ILE A 1124 -9.79 28.15 -5.77
C ILE A 1124 -8.76 29.15 -6.28
N ALA A 1125 -7.49 28.74 -6.46
CA ALA A 1125 -6.48 29.58 -7.10
C ALA A 1125 -6.86 30.00 -8.53
N ALA A 1126 -7.45 29.07 -9.30
CA ALA A 1126 -7.94 29.32 -10.65
C ALA A 1126 -9.05 30.37 -10.75
N ILE A 1127 -9.76 30.66 -9.65
CA ILE A 1127 -10.77 31.71 -9.55
C ILE A 1127 -10.15 32.99 -8.95
N LEU A 1128 -9.30 32.87 -7.92
CA LEU A 1128 -8.63 33.99 -7.28
C LEU A 1128 -7.73 34.79 -8.24
N ASN A 1129 -7.01 34.12 -9.13
CA ASN A 1129 -6.13 34.77 -10.09
C ASN A 1129 -6.88 35.70 -11.08
N PRO A 1130 -7.88 35.24 -11.86
CA PRO A 1130 -8.63 36.12 -12.75
C PRO A 1130 -9.44 37.16 -11.99
N VAL A 1131 -10.03 36.85 -10.82
CA VAL A 1131 -10.74 37.85 -10.00
C VAL A 1131 -9.79 38.94 -9.51
N GLY A 1132 -8.59 38.56 -9.04
CA GLY A 1132 -7.55 39.51 -8.65
C GLY A 1132 -7.09 40.40 -9.81
N LEU A 1133 -6.88 39.82 -11.00
CA LEU A 1133 -6.53 40.55 -12.23
C LEU A 1133 -7.64 41.51 -12.68
N PHE A 1134 -8.92 41.10 -12.68
CA PHE A 1134 -10.03 41.98 -13.05
C PHE A 1134 -10.18 43.15 -12.07
N ILE A 1135 -10.10 42.89 -10.75
CA ILE A 1135 -10.15 43.95 -9.73
C ILE A 1135 -8.96 44.89 -9.90
N TYR A 1136 -7.73 44.36 -9.95
CA TYR A 1136 -6.51 45.15 -10.11
C TYR A 1136 -6.57 46.02 -11.38
N GLY A 1137 -6.82 45.41 -12.54
CA GLY A 1137 -6.80 46.09 -13.83
C GLY A 1137 -7.87 47.16 -13.99
N TRP A 1138 -9.15 46.85 -13.70
CA TRP A 1138 -10.23 47.82 -13.91
C TRP A 1138 -10.25 48.91 -12.84
N THR A 1139 -9.92 48.61 -11.58
CA THR A 1139 -9.93 49.64 -10.53
C THR A 1139 -8.69 50.54 -10.58
N ALA A 1140 -7.58 50.06 -11.16
CA ALA A 1140 -6.49 50.90 -11.64
C ALA A 1140 -6.95 51.80 -12.79
N GLN A 1141 -7.60 51.24 -13.82
CA GLN A 1141 -8.06 51.97 -15.00
C GLN A 1141 -9.08 53.08 -14.70
N THR A 1142 -9.89 52.91 -13.65
CA THR A 1142 -10.91 53.90 -13.24
C THR A 1142 -10.46 54.77 -12.07
N HIS A 1143 -9.17 54.76 -11.70
CA HIS A 1143 -8.58 55.58 -10.65
C HIS A 1143 -9.34 55.49 -9.30
N CYS A 1144 -9.79 54.28 -8.96
CA CYS A 1144 -10.44 54.00 -7.69
C CYS A 1144 -9.48 54.24 -6.51
N HIS A 1145 -10.00 54.37 -5.29
CA HIS A 1145 -9.16 54.50 -4.09
C HIS A 1145 -8.11 53.37 -4.03
N TRP A 1146 -6.83 53.74 -3.81
CA TRP A 1146 -5.63 52.89 -3.92
C TRP A 1146 -5.72 51.53 -3.20
N ILE A 1147 -6.55 51.41 -2.16
CA ILE A 1147 -6.79 50.14 -1.46
C ILE A 1147 -7.45 49.07 -2.36
N VAL A 1148 -8.22 49.46 -3.38
CA VAL A 1148 -9.01 48.52 -4.20
C VAL A 1148 -8.15 47.76 -5.23
N PRO A 1149 -7.24 48.42 -6.01
CA PRO A 1149 -6.25 47.68 -6.79
C PRO A 1149 -5.36 46.79 -5.91
N ASN A 1150 -5.00 47.27 -4.70
CA ASN A 1150 -4.25 46.47 -3.73
C ASN A 1150 -5.02 45.22 -3.24
N ILE A 1151 -6.35 45.28 -3.08
CA ILE A 1151 -7.16 44.08 -2.80
C ILE A 1151 -7.10 43.11 -3.97
N GLY A 1152 -7.17 43.60 -5.22
CA GLY A 1152 -6.98 42.77 -6.42
C GLY A 1152 -5.59 42.09 -6.45
N ALA A 1153 -4.54 42.87 -6.19
CA ALA A 1153 -3.15 42.42 -6.12
C ALA A 1153 -2.94 41.37 -5.01
N MET A 1154 -3.53 41.57 -3.83
CA MET A 1154 -3.54 40.61 -2.71
C MET A 1154 -4.23 39.29 -3.09
N LEU A 1155 -5.38 39.35 -3.76
CA LEU A 1155 -6.12 38.16 -4.21
C LEU A 1155 -5.33 37.37 -5.26
N LEU A 1156 -4.68 38.06 -6.19
CA LEU A 1156 -3.78 37.46 -7.19
C LEU A 1156 -2.52 36.85 -6.55
N ALA A 1157 -1.90 37.53 -5.58
CA ALA A 1157 -0.77 36.98 -4.81
C ALA A 1157 -1.18 35.71 -4.04
N MET A 1158 -2.37 35.73 -3.42
CA MET A 1158 -2.95 34.59 -2.72
C MET A 1158 -3.22 33.41 -3.66
N GLY A 1159 -3.87 33.63 -4.81
CA GLY A 1159 -4.10 32.59 -5.80
C GLY A 1159 -2.79 32.01 -6.37
N ASN A 1160 -1.82 32.87 -6.68
CA ASN A 1160 -0.51 32.46 -7.19
C ASN A 1160 0.23 31.49 -6.24
N ILE A 1161 0.29 31.77 -4.92
CA ILE A 1161 0.96 30.85 -3.99
C ILE A 1161 0.16 29.57 -3.74
N VAL A 1162 -1.17 29.64 -3.69
CA VAL A 1162 -2.03 28.46 -3.57
C VAL A 1162 -1.82 27.53 -4.76
N ALA A 1163 -1.78 28.07 -5.98
CA ALA A 1163 -1.48 27.30 -7.20
C ALA A 1163 -0.10 26.65 -7.13
N MET A 1164 0.95 27.41 -6.81
CA MET A 1164 2.33 26.91 -6.68
C MET A 1164 2.42 25.72 -5.73
N GLN A 1165 1.86 25.85 -4.52
CA GLN A 1165 1.92 24.79 -3.50
C GLN A 1165 1.11 23.55 -3.90
N CYS A 1166 -0.06 23.73 -4.52
CA CYS A 1166 -0.89 22.61 -4.98
C CYS A 1166 -0.23 21.86 -6.15
N ILE A 1167 0.40 22.58 -7.10
CA ILE A 1167 1.12 21.98 -8.22
C ILE A 1167 2.37 21.23 -7.75
N GLN A 1168 3.18 21.84 -6.86
CA GLN A 1168 4.37 21.18 -6.31
C GLN A 1168 4.02 19.92 -5.52
N THR A 1169 3.02 19.99 -4.62
CA THR A 1169 2.59 18.81 -3.85
C THR A 1169 1.96 17.72 -4.73
N TYR A 1170 1.22 18.09 -5.79
CA TYR A 1170 0.74 17.12 -6.79
C TYR A 1170 1.91 16.43 -7.50
N ILE A 1171 2.91 17.18 -7.99
CA ILE A 1171 4.04 16.59 -8.74
C ILE A 1171 4.83 15.60 -7.89
N VAL A 1172 5.07 15.92 -6.61
CA VAL A 1172 5.73 15.01 -5.66
C VAL A 1172 4.89 13.77 -5.39
N ASP A 1173 3.60 13.92 -5.08
CA ASP A 1173 2.69 12.79 -4.84
C ASP A 1173 2.53 11.91 -6.11
N ALA A 1174 2.64 12.49 -7.32
CA ALA A 1174 2.39 11.82 -8.60
C ALA A 1174 3.63 11.14 -9.24
N TYR A 1175 4.83 11.64 -8.97
CA TYR A 1175 6.09 11.15 -9.56
C TYR A 1175 7.08 10.72 -8.48
N THR A 1176 6.62 10.02 -7.44
CA THR A 1176 7.38 9.72 -6.20
C THR A 1176 8.79 9.16 -6.41
N ARG A 1177 9.03 8.37 -7.47
CA ARG A 1177 10.35 7.82 -7.83
C ARG A 1177 11.30 8.82 -8.50
N PHE A 1178 10.76 9.84 -9.16
CA PHE A 1178 11.48 10.83 -9.97
C PHE A 1178 11.06 12.26 -9.60
N ALA A 1179 10.75 12.48 -8.33
CA ALA A 1179 10.05 13.68 -7.85
C ALA A 1179 10.93 14.93 -7.98
N ALA A 1180 12.23 14.82 -7.71
CA ALA A 1180 13.17 15.92 -7.91
C ALA A 1180 13.30 16.25 -9.41
N SER A 1181 13.40 15.22 -10.25
CA SER A 1181 13.46 15.37 -11.71
C SER A 1181 12.21 16.02 -12.30
N ALA A 1182 11.01 15.68 -11.80
CA ALA A 1182 9.74 16.27 -12.23
C ALA A 1182 9.54 17.70 -11.70
N MET A 1183 9.96 17.99 -10.46
CA MET A 1183 9.96 19.36 -9.92
C MET A 1183 10.96 20.28 -10.65
N ALA A 1184 12.10 19.75 -11.09
CA ALA A 1184 13.08 20.46 -11.90
C ALA A 1184 12.49 20.83 -13.28
N ALA A 1185 11.82 19.88 -13.94
CA ALA A 1185 11.14 20.11 -15.23
C ALA A 1185 10.11 21.26 -15.16
N GLY A 1186 9.26 21.25 -14.13
CA GLY A 1186 8.33 22.35 -13.88
C GLY A 1186 9.02 23.66 -13.53
N SER A 1187 10.06 23.64 -12.70
CA SER A 1187 10.79 24.83 -12.26
C SER A 1187 11.57 25.52 -13.37
N PHE A 1188 12.07 24.76 -14.36
CA PHE A 1188 12.69 25.27 -15.56
C PHE A 1188 11.71 26.15 -16.36
N LEU A 1189 10.58 25.56 -16.80
CA LEU A 1189 9.58 26.29 -17.60
C LEU A 1189 8.96 27.46 -16.82
N ARG A 1190 8.75 27.28 -15.50
CA ARG A 1190 8.31 28.35 -14.59
C ARG A 1190 9.24 29.55 -14.60
N SER A 1191 10.54 29.32 -14.58
CA SER A 1191 11.54 30.40 -14.52
C SER A 1191 11.72 31.09 -15.88
N ILE A 1192 11.54 30.36 -17.00
CA ILE A 1192 11.47 30.96 -18.35
C ILE A 1192 10.27 31.90 -18.48
N ALA A 1193 9.08 31.54 -17.98
CA ALA A 1193 7.93 32.45 -18.04
C ALA A 1193 8.10 33.68 -17.13
N GLY A 1194 8.69 33.52 -15.94
CA GLY A 1194 9.06 34.65 -15.08
C GLY A 1194 10.09 35.60 -15.70
N PHE A 1195 10.94 35.09 -16.60
CA PHE A 1195 11.83 35.88 -17.44
C PHE A 1195 11.09 36.59 -18.59
N ALA A 1196 10.26 35.86 -19.35
CA ALA A 1196 9.70 36.33 -20.60
C ALA A 1196 8.50 37.28 -20.44
N PHE A 1197 7.66 37.09 -19.41
CA PHE A 1197 6.42 37.86 -19.24
C PHE A 1197 6.65 39.37 -19.00
N PRO A 1198 7.63 39.80 -18.17
CA PRO A 1198 7.99 41.21 -18.07
C PRO A 1198 8.34 41.89 -19.40
N LEU A 1199 8.94 41.17 -20.36
CA LEU A 1199 9.49 41.75 -21.59
C LEU A 1199 8.42 42.34 -22.51
N PHE A 1200 7.23 41.71 -22.59
CA PHE A 1200 6.11 42.21 -23.38
C PHE A 1200 5.14 43.10 -22.58
N ALA A 1201 5.30 43.19 -21.26
CA ALA A 1201 4.34 43.86 -20.38
C ALA A 1201 4.13 45.36 -20.70
N PRO A 1202 5.17 46.17 -21.00
CA PRO A 1202 4.98 47.58 -21.36
C PRO A 1202 4.14 47.74 -22.62
N TYR A 1203 4.46 46.99 -23.69
CA TYR A 1203 3.71 47.03 -24.96
C TYR A 1203 2.26 46.59 -24.80
N MET A 1204 2.00 45.55 -23.98
CA MET A 1204 0.65 45.10 -23.67
C MET A 1204 -0.17 46.20 -22.97
N TYR A 1205 0.41 46.89 -21.99
CA TYR A 1205 -0.28 47.99 -21.31
C TYR A 1205 -0.34 49.29 -22.13
N GLN A 1206 0.61 49.55 -23.03
CA GLN A 1206 0.51 50.66 -23.99
C GLN A 1206 -0.62 50.44 -25.01
N ALA A 1207 -0.87 49.19 -25.43
CA ALA A 1207 -1.89 48.87 -26.43
C ALA A 1207 -3.30 48.63 -25.84
N LEU A 1208 -3.41 48.18 -24.58
CA LEU A 1208 -4.67 47.75 -23.97
C LEU A 1208 -5.01 48.47 -22.64
N HIS A 1209 -4.10 49.30 -22.12
CA HIS A 1209 -4.15 49.88 -20.77
C HIS A 1209 -4.32 48.82 -19.65
N TYR A 1210 -4.39 49.24 -18.39
CA TYR A 1210 -4.49 48.32 -17.25
C TYR A 1210 -5.79 47.51 -17.25
N GLY A 1211 -6.90 48.08 -17.71
CA GLY A 1211 -8.21 47.42 -17.79
C GLY A 1211 -8.22 46.20 -18.72
N TRP A 1212 -8.02 46.40 -20.03
CA TRP A 1212 -8.05 45.30 -20.99
C TRP A 1212 -6.78 44.44 -20.96
N GLY A 1213 -5.61 45.02 -20.62
CA GLY A 1213 -4.37 44.24 -20.47
C GLY A 1213 -4.47 43.17 -19.38
N ASN A 1214 -4.96 43.51 -18.18
CA ASN A 1214 -5.22 42.50 -17.15
C ASN A 1214 -6.42 41.61 -17.47
N SER A 1215 -7.42 42.10 -18.20
CA SER A 1215 -8.55 41.27 -18.65
C SER A 1215 -8.11 40.16 -19.59
N LEU A 1216 -7.19 40.45 -20.54
CA LEU A 1216 -6.57 39.46 -21.41
C LEU A 1216 -5.84 38.38 -20.59
N LEU A 1217 -5.02 38.79 -19.62
CA LEU A 1217 -4.35 37.86 -18.70
C LEU A 1217 -5.37 37.05 -17.87
N ALA A 1218 -6.49 37.65 -17.45
CA ALA A 1218 -7.55 36.97 -16.72
C ALA A 1218 -8.28 35.93 -17.59
N PHE A 1219 -8.57 36.22 -18.86
CA PHE A 1219 -9.17 35.26 -19.79
C PHE A 1219 -8.22 34.09 -20.09
N ILE A 1220 -6.91 34.34 -20.24
CA ILE A 1220 -5.93 33.25 -20.38
C ILE A 1220 -5.79 32.47 -19.06
N SER A 1221 -5.87 33.15 -17.90
CA SER A 1221 -5.91 32.49 -16.59
C SER A 1221 -7.16 31.62 -16.38
N ILE A 1222 -8.28 31.97 -17.01
CA ILE A 1222 -9.49 31.16 -17.05
C ILE A 1222 -9.27 29.96 -17.99
N ALA A 1223 -8.80 30.20 -19.21
CA ALA A 1223 -8.62 29.17 -20.25
C ALA A 1223 -7.57 28.10 -19.89
N ILE A 1224 -6.51 28.45 -19.17
CA ILE A 1224 -5.52 27.50 -18.65
C ILE A 1224 -5.93 27.02 -17.26
N GLY A 1225 -6.24 27.95 -16.36
CA GLY A 1225 -6.33 27.69 -14.94
C GLY A 1225 -7.60 27.00 -14.47
N ILE A 1226 -8.75 27.19 -15.11
CA ILE A 1226 -10.00 26.48 -14.74
C ILE A 1226 -10.02 25.05 -15.32
N PRO A 1227 -9.64 24.80 -16.60
CA PRO A 1227 -9.51 23.44 -17.11
C PRO A 1227 -8.46 22.61 -16.37
N ALA A 1228 -7.30 23.16 -15.97
CA ALA A 1228 -6.23 22.38 -15.33
C ALA A 1228 -6.68 21.51 -14.12
N PRO A 1229 -7.28 22.04 -13.04
CA PRO A 1229 -7.73 21.22 -11.91
C PRO A 1229 -8.91 20.31 -12.27
N ILE A 1230 -9.80 20.69 -13.19
CA ILE A 1230 -10.90 19.85 -13.68
C ILE A 1230 -10.34 18.65 -14.45
N PHE A 1231 -9.37 18.88 -15.32
CA PHE A 1231 -8.70 17.90 -16.16
C PHE A 1231 -7.88 16.92 -15.30
N LEU A 1232 -7.14 17.42 -14.32
CA LEU A 1232 -6.41 16.58 -13.35
C LEU A 1232 -7.37 15.78 -12.45
N TRP A 1233 -8.48 16.37 -11.99
CA TRP A 1233 -9.47 15.67 -11.16
C TRP A 1233 -10.27 14.62 -11.94
N LYS A 1234 -10.50 14.81 -13.25
CA LYS A 1234 -11.30 13.91 -14.10
C LYS A 1234 -10.47 12.88 -14.90
N TYR A 1235 -9.24 13.22 -15.27
CA TYR A 1235 -8.36 12.42 -16.15
C TYR A 1235 -6.93 12.25 -15.63
N GLY A 1236 -6.55 12.87 -14.51
CA GLY A 1236 -5.19 12.80 -13.95
C GLY A 1236 -4.70 11.38 -13.72
N GLU A 1237 -5.57 10.54 -13.17
CA GLU A 1237 -5.27 9.12 -12.94
C GLU A 1237 -5.11 8.32 -14.23
N THR A 1238 -5.93 8.58 -15.27
CA THR A 1238 -5.77 7.95 -16.58
C THR A 1238 -4.41 8.31 -17.18
N MET A 1239 -4.01 9.58 -17.09
CA MET A 1239 -2.71 10.05 -17.58
C MET A 1239 -1.53 9.55 -16.73
N ARG A 1240 -1.71 9.26 -15.41
CA ARG A 1240 -0.68 8.59 -14.60
C ARG A 1240 -0.51 7.14 -15.02
N LYS A 1241 -1.61 6.41 -15.28
CA LYS A 1241 -1.58 5.03 -15.79
C LYS A 1241 -1.02 4.91 -17.22
N MET A 1242 -1.03 6.00 -18.00
CA MET A 1242 -0.32 6.11 -19.29
C MET A 1242 1.15 6.53 -19.17
N SER A 1243 1.63 6.89 -17.97
CA SER A 1243 2.97 7.43 -17.75
C SER A 1243 3.94 6.36 -17.26
N THR A 1244 5.00 6.09 -18.03
CA THR A 1244 6.09 5.18 -17.65
C THR A 1244 6.99 5.70 -16.51
N TYR A 1245 6.68 6.87 -15.95
CA TYR A 1245 7.44 7.53 -14.88
C TYR A 1245 6.59 7.94 -13.66
N ALA A 1246 5.25 7.94 -13.78
CA ALA A 1246 4.37 8.29 -12.66
C ALA A 1246 4.17 7.10 -11.70
N ALA A 1247 3.68 7.40 -10.50
CA ALA A 1247 3.21 6.40 -9.55
C ALA A 1247 1.68 6.24 -9.66
N GLY A 1248 1.23 4.99 -9.83
CA GLY A 1248 -0.17 4.54 -9.61
C GLY A 1248 -1.06 4.43 -10.84
#